data_AF-S9QT00-F1
#
_entry.id   AF-S9QT00-F1
#
_cell.length_a   1.000
_cell.length_b   1.000
_cell.length_c   1.000
_cell.angle_alpha   90.00
_cell.angle_beta   90.00
_cell.angle_gamma   90.00
#
_symmetry.space_group_name_H-M   'P 1'
#
loop_
_entity.id
_entity.type
_entity.pdbx_description
1 polymer ?
#
loop_
_entity_poly.entity_id
_entity_poly.type
_entity_poly.pdbx_seq_one_letter_code
_entity_poly.pdbx_strand_id
1 'polypeptide(L)'
;MSGSTFWPVPVASTKANLIPFGDGMHAWVMGEDGVHVVDREGLRTPVQGSLLETGIQTSELVQSLQPGRAWVLSHVVDRGSPVAKARLYVLDITQESSGGRVVLESDRIVHLREQPAGSPHDVHPDLPLDPDWEPHAFLWLVFSRSGSRFLGTVDAGGNITFSISLGVLGDLRTEDVENWLVTPVGDGSRAWLKMGARLFFIDTRAASPVKGPLLRAERILRVVTTSHETRAWVMADVNSRTDSRLARRLYSVSANAPADGVPAPLLDGVEVRQLVPSPEGDRLWVVEALSPEDGNSGGLHLVDIQGRRLLPRGPLFSGNKLLVSMTRSGRVWLVTRTGGAYLLEDDGRILAGQEGVLSLPDDSEKGFEEILTHPLGTGDEVLLWARGVFHLRARGGLVRAAALLGGMEVRSLDVESNGQRAWLQSNEDGNLYFVSLTEDRYLEAHFVLKSYRVWFVFPVGDGMHAWIQAVPASFACVPITGVGAGLALKGGALRVGRDRQVSIQGWLKHWAPLHTDAVEEGVDLDWPGRSLAARSGGVMDVTIWDAHRPESPVAQVTRSYREEAPPPRLNWYLPNPLLGEHPYDVSFEYHDELGTSSRLVVHGVHFTAPLLEQRWFRTALACLVATLFFVVPMVLLPRTRLIRQWVPFSTWLVNVLGGGGLALSGVARDLRIHFPVLVGVLCAEMILCLVAGAFSPAVFRLLACTKPFQWLVPLGLELPATRRRIFGDYVRHMHRKLETSRRQSNDERFVSMPVDFLEGGTSFPLHEDTGQRASCLPDSWEPAEGIFLCLTHPEPRHRGSVLIESAGGRGKSALLREVVRLMLVGFEKNPSLPLPVLCDSRSRDLEDAAFQALEVNPLPREVHEALLLRGDYVLVVDGLTESALSAEALRGFVEGKYGEVVRLLLTSRRHLGFQQALEASPRWLRAEPRRLDEQVLARFVSAYAGQEEGALSGEVKRACQGPDGTYLPILVRLALLFGGGSGRCGVAELYESAFRGLLRRSTVSGEEDTELLSWAGDFCLRTYWANGIHLLRYRDSPEQEKLQRLLKAGVLIPADLNLKGGQTPAQVCFFHDSMQSYLTARGLFARAYTAETWDFLWRAAASPIFATSQSEFDSGSGSELFQMCLQVFGPEQKLRHELRRQLLEWAQTHDEDLMKRDLVEAVPEELRPRMRAIMASNGELSPSSTLRLATEVCSENLQRLGSLYMRVASLLWPFRRPERTQGA
;
A
#
# COMPACT_ATOMS: atom_id res chain seq x y z
N MET A 1 34.95 -11.65 12.45
CA MET A 1 35.07 -13.08 12.12
C MET A 1 35.83 -13.18 10.82
N SER A 2 37.05 -13.72 10.92
CA SER A 2 38.05 -13.85 9.86
C SER A 2 37.79 -15.13 9.06
N GLY A 3 37.51 -15.00 7.76
CA GLY A 3 37.35 -16.12 6.84
C GLY A 3 38.28 -15.96 5.64
N SER A 4 39.02 -17.01 5.30
CA SER A 4 40.02 -17.02 4.22
C SER A 4 39.38 -17.20 2.84
N THR A 5 40.03 -16.66 1.81
CA THR A 5 39.55 -16.67 0.42
C THR A 5 40.29 -17.68 -0.46
N PHE A 6 39.55 -18.24 -1.44
CA PHE A 6 40.03 -19.18 -2.45
C PHE A 6 40.95 -18.51 -3.48
N TRP A 7 42.11 -19.13 -3.77
CA TRP A 7 42.97 -18.82 -4.93
C TRP A 7 43.41 -20.13 -5.59
N PRO A 8 43.14 -20.35 -6.89
CA PRO A 8 43.63 -21.53 -7.59
C PRO A 8 45.14 -21.40 -7.87
N VAL A 9 45.92 -22.43 -7.54
CA VAL A 9 47.37 -22.48 -7.85
C VAL A 9 47.57 -23.09 -9.23
N PRO A 10 48.10 -22.37 -10.23
CA PRO A 10 48.34 -22.94 -11.56
C PRO A 10 49.47 -23.97 -11.49
N VAL A 11 49.18 -25.21 -11.90
CA VAL A 11 50.19 -26.29 -11.96
C VAL A 11 50.78 -26.44 -13.36
N ALA A 12 50.02 -26.07 -14.39
CA ALA A 12 50.48 -26.01 -15.77
C ALA A 12 50.03 -24.72 -16.45
N SER A 13 50.90 -24.12 -17.25
CA SER A 13 50.64 -22.92 -18.05
C SER A 13 50.03 -23.22 -19.42
N THR A 14 49.98 -24.50 -19.81
CA THR A 14 49.41 -25.03 -21.06
C THR A 14 48.44 -26.17 -20.78
N LYS A 15 47.78 -26.72 -21.80
CA LYS A 15 46.85 -27.85 -21.67
C LYS A 15 47.61 -29.08 -21.15
N ALA A 16 47.34 -29.49 -19.90
CA ALA A 16 47.94 -30.66 -19.28
C ALA A 16 46.87 -31.57 -18.69
N ASN A 17 47.04 -32.89 -18.86
CA ASN A 17 46.17 -33.91 -18.27
C ASN A 17 46.64 -34.20 -16.83
N LEU A 18 45.74 -34.02 -15.87
CA LEU A 18 45.94 -34.40 -14.47
C LEU A 18 45.50 -35.84 -14.23
N ILE A 19 46.31 -36.66 -13.56
CA ILE A 19 46.01 -38.07 -13.29
C ILE A 19 46.30 -38.38 -11.81
N PRO A 20 45.44 -39.14 -11.09
CA PRO A 20 45.65 -39.44 -9.67
C PRO A 20 46.96 -40.18 -9.39
N PHE A 21 47.67 -39.81 -8.31
CA PHE A 21 48.92 -40.47 -7.89
C PHE A 21 48.69 -41.70 -6.99
N GLY A 22 47.47 -41.90 -6.48
CA GLY A 22 47.03 -43.06 -5.69
C GLY A 22 47.19 -42.95 -4.19
N ASP A 23 48.03 -42.03 -3.73
CA ASP A 23 48.12 -41.65 -2.32
C ASP A 23 47.11 -40.55 -1.93
N GLY A 24 46.42 -40.00 -2.92
CA GLY A 24 45.46 -38.91 -2.80
C GLY A 24 46.10 -37.52 -2.61
N MET A 25 47.39 -37.43 -2.30
CA MET A 25 48.07 -36.18 -1.91
C MET A 25 48.84 -35.53 -3.06
N HIS A 26 49.17 -36.32 -4.08
CA HIS A 26 49.87 -35.88 -5.27
C HIS A 26 49.04 -36.13 -6.54
N ALA A 27 49.40 -35.43 -7.61
CA ALA A 27 48.89 -35.69 -8.94
C ALA A 27 50.03 -35.80 -9.96
N TRP A 28 49.88 -36.73 -10.89
CA TRP A 28 50.65 -36.75 -12.13
C TRP A 28 50.12 -35.65 -13.05
N VAL A 29 51.02 -34.83 -13.58
CA VAL A 29 50.72 -33.78 -14.55
C VAL A 29 51.43 -34.13 -15.85
N MET A 30 50.65 -34.42 -16.89
CA MET A 30 51.12 -34.73 -18.23
C MET A 30 50.86 -33.53 -19.15
N GLY A 31 51.91 -32.78 -19.50
CA GLY A 31 51.82 -31.62 -20.40
C GLY A 31 52.81 -31.71 -21.58
N GLU A 32 52.90 -30.64 -22.37
CA GLU A 32 53.86 -30.55 -23.51
C GLU A 32 55.32 -30.68 -23.07
N ASP A 33 55.62 -30.32 -21.82
CA ASP A 33 56.97 -30.37 -21.22
C ASP A 33 57.31 -31.73 -20.58
N GLY A 34 56.43 -32.74 -20.69
CA GLY A 34 56.61 -34.10 -20.15
C GLY A 34 55.72 -34.43 -18.94
N VAL A 35 56.03 -35.54 -18.25
CA VAL A 35 55.30 -36.04 -17.08
C VAL A 35 56.03 -35.63 -15.79
N HIS A 36 55.34 -34.99 -14.86
CA HIS A 36 55.87 -34.58 -13.56
C HIS A 36 54.85 -34.78 -12.43
N VAL A 37 55.29 -34.70 -11.18
CA VAL A 37 54.44 -34.84 -9.98
C VAL A 37 54.35 -33.50 -9.26
N VAL A 38 53.15 -33.17 -8.81
CA VAL A 38 52.87 -31.95 -8.04
C VAL A 38 52.17 -32.35 -6.74
N ASP A 39 52.53 -31.72 -5.64
CA ASP A 39 51.83 -31.86 -4.37
C ASP A 39 50.59 -30.95 -4.30
N ARG A 40 49.74 -31.18 -3.29
CA ARG A 40 48.50 -30.41 -3.10
C ARG A 40 48.72 -28.89 -2.97
N GLU A 41 49.90 -28.44 -2.54
CA GLU A 41 50.27 -27.03 -2.44
C GLU A 41 50.74 -26.42 -3.79
N GLY A 42 50.79 -27.22 -4.85
CA GLY A 42 51.22 -26.80 -6.19
C GLY A 42 52.74 -26.81 -6.37
N LEU A 43 53.51 -27.34 -5.41
CA LEU A 43 54.95 -27.50 -5.53
C LEU A 43 55.27 -28.72 -6.40
N ARG A 44 56.14 -28.50 -7.37
CA ARG A 44 56.66 -29.57 -8.22
C ARG A 44 57.70 -30.34 -7.43
N THR A 45 57.59 -31.66 -7.36
CA THR A 45 58.70 -32.48 -6.88
C THR A 45 59.89 -32.25 -7.84
N PRO A 46 61.09 -31.88 -7.37
CA PRO A 46 62.24 -31.65 -8.23
C PRO A 46 62.67 -32.98 -8.85
N VAL A 47 62.26 -33.20 -10.09
CA VAL A 47 62.66 -34.36 -10.90
C VAL A 47 63.80 -33.92 -11.82
N GLN A 48 64.90 -34.67 -11.84
CA GLN A 48 66.00 -34.40 -12.77
C GLN A 48 65.56 -34.72 -14.20
N GLY A 49 65.24 -33.67 -14.97
CA GLY A 49 64.87 -33.77 -16.38
C GLY A 49 63.45 -34.28 -16.62
N SER A 50 62.88 -33.93 -17.77
CA SER A 50 61.69 -34.61 -18.29
C SER A 50 61.94 -36.12 -18.24
N LEU A 51 61.14 -36.88 -17.49
CA LEU A 51 61.28 -38.34 -17.33
C LEU A 51 61.23 -39.12 -18.66
N LEU A 52 60.88 -38.43 -19.75
CA LEU A 52 60.80 -38.93 -21.11
C LEU A 52 61.74 -38.11 -22.00
N GLU A 53 62.49 -38.79 -22.88
CA GLU A 53 63.43 -38.16 -23.82
C GLU A 53 62.72 -37.10 -24.70
N THR A 54 63.47 -36.07 -25.11
CA THR A 54 62.97 -35.04 -26.03
C THR A 54 62.57 -35.66 -27.38
N GLY A 55 61.29 -35.52 -27.77
CA GLY A 55 60.74 -36.10 -29.01
C GLY A 55 59.76 -37.26 -28.82
N ILE A 56 59.51 -37.66 -27.58
CA ILE A 56 58.46 -38.64 -27.22
C ILE A 56 57.12 -37.90 -27.04
N GLN A 57 56.07 -38.34 -27.74
CA GLN A 57 54.71 -37.88 -27.50
C GLN A 57 53.98 -38.90 -26.63
N THR A 58 53.67 -38.51 -25.40
CA THR A 58 52.89 -39.35 -24.48
C THR A 58 51.44 -39.39 -24.93
N SER A 59 50.89 -40.60 -25.12
CA SER A 59 49.50 -40.80 -25.52
C SER A 59 48.60 -41.07 -24.32
N GLU A 60 49.08 -41.81 -23.31
CA GLU A 60 48.27 -42.25 -22.17
C GLU A 60 49.16 -42.53 -20.95
N LEU A 61 48.64 -42.28 -19.75
CA LEU A 61 49.25 -42.68 -18.49
C LEU A 61 48.17 -43.36 -17.64
N VAL A 62 48.43 -44.61 -17.26
CA VAL A 62 47.50 -45.49 -16.54
C VAL A 62 48.09 -45.80 -15.17
N GLN A 63 47.28 -45.68 -14.13
CA GLN A 63 47.74 -45.88 -12.76
C GLN A 63 47.84 -47.37 -12.40
N SER A 64 48.94 -47.77 -11.75
CA SER A 64 49.08 -49.14 -11.22
C SER A 64 48.54 -49.26 -9.79
N LEU A 65 48.22 -50.48 -9.36
CA LEU A 65 47.87 -50.81 -7.97
C LEU A 65 48.99 -50.49 -6.96
N GLN A 66 50.22 -50.24 -7.41
CA GLN A 66 51.32 -49.80 -6.56
C GLN A 66 51.36 -48.26 -6.49
N PRO A 67 51.16 -47.65 -5.31
CA PRO A 67 51.23 -46.19 -5.15
C PRO A 67 52.57 -45.63 -5.64
N GLY A 68 52.54 -44.49 -6.32
CA GLY A 68 53.75 -43.88 -6.90
C GLY A 68 54.26 -44.51 -8.20
N ARG A 69 53.55 -45.51 -8.73
CA ARG A 69 53.89 -46.16 -10.01
C ARG A 69 52.77 -46.04 -11.04
N ALA A 70 53.14 -45.70 -12.27
CA ALA A 70 52.23 -45.60 -13.40
C ALA A 70 52.82 -46.22 -14.67
N TRP A 71 51.96 -46.74 -15.54
CA TRP A 71 52.32 -47.11 -16.89
C TRP A 71 52.13 -45.93 -17.82
N VAL A 72 53.06 -45.68 -18.74
CA VAL A 72 52.97 -44.60 -19.72
C VAL A 72 53.06 -45.18 -21.12
N LEU A 73 52.01 -45.02 -21.91
CA LEU A 73 52.04 -45.31 -23.34
C LEU A 73 52.48 -44.05 -24.08
N SER A 74 53.44 -44.21 -24.99
CA SER A 74 53.93 -43.11 -25.80
C SER A 74 54.28 -43.55 -27.22
N HIS A 75 54.29 -42.58 -28.13
CA HIS A 75 54.73 -42.74 -29.51
C HIS A 75 56.06 -42.01 -29.71
N VAL A 76 57.03 -42.72 -30.26
CA VAL A 76 58.33 -42.16 -30.63
C VAL A 76 58.30 -41.82 -32.12
N VAL A 77 58.42 -40.54 -32.43
CA VAL A 77 58.59 -40.06 -33.82
C VAL A 77 60.09 -39.93 -34.08
N ASP A 78 60.71 -41.01 -34.55
CA ASP A 78 62.12 -41.00 -34.90
C ASP A 78 62.35 -40.23 -36.20
N ARG A 79 63.26 -39.25 -36.23
CA ARG A 79 63.46 -38.32 -37.37
C ARG A 79 64.02 -38.98 -38.64
N GLY A 80 64.16 -40.31 -38.67
CA GLY A 80 64.63 -41.09 -39.82
C GLY A 80 63.76 -42.29 -40.21
N SER A 81 62.64 -42.57 -39.55
CA SER A 81 61.77 -43.72 -39.83
C SER A 81 60.32 -43.28 -40.10
N PRO A 82 59.64 -43.76 -41.17
CA PRO A 82 58.26 -43.41 -41.47
C PRO A 82 57.23 -44.10 -40.56
N VAL A 83 57.65 -45.02 -39.68
CA VAL A 83 56.78 -45.75 -38.76
C VAL A 83 57.05 -45.29 -37.33
N ALA A 84 56.06 -44.63 -36.73
CA ALA A 84 56.08 -44.29 -35.30
C ALA A 84 56.01 -45.57 -34.47
N LYS A 85 56.96 -45.77 -33.55
CA LYS A 85 56.94 -46.91 -32.63
C LYS A 85 56.18 -46.54 -31.36
N ALA A 86 55.32 -47.43 -30.88
CA ALA A 86 54.66 -47.32 -29.58
C ALA A 86 55.51 -47.98 -28.49
N ARG A 87 55.68 -47.31 -27.36
CA ARG A 87 56.39 -47.81 -26.18
C ARG A 87 55.51 -47.74 -24.94
N LEU A 88 55.59 -48.77 -24.12
CA LEU A 88 55.03 -48.81 -22.77
C LEU A 88 56.17 -48.64 -21.77
N TYR A 89 56.11 -47.60 -20.95
CA TYR A 89 57.02 -47.35 -19.84
C TYR A 89 56.34 -47.70 -18.52
N VAL A 90 57.12 -48.12 -17.54
CA VAL A 90 56.73 -48.08 -16.12
C VAL A 90 57.55 -46.99 -15.47
N LEU A 91 56.87 -45.99 -14.92
CA LEU A 91 57.45 -44.91 -14.11
C LEU A 91 57.29 -45.25 -12.64
N ASP A 92 58.36 -45.11 -11.87
CA ASP A 92 58.39 -45.30 -10.43
C ASP A 92 58.91 -44.03 -9.77
N ILE A 93 58.09 -43.43 -8.90
CA ILE A 93 58.44 -42.26 -8.10
C ILE A 93 58.23 -42.61 -6.64
N THR A 94 59.34 -42.76 -5.93
CA THR A 94 59.39 -42.89 -4.48
C THR A 94 59.88 -41.57 -3.87
N GLN A 95 59.70 -41.37 -2.56
CA GLN A 95 60.16 -40.16 -1.84
C GLN A 95 61.67 -39.87 -2.02
N GLU A 96 62.48 -40.84 -2.48
CA GLU A 96 63.93 -40.74 -2.58
C GLU A 96 64.49 -40.93 -4.00
N SER A 97 63.70 -41.38 -4.98
CA SER A 97 64.18 -41.62 -6.35
C SER A 97 63.08 -41.55 -7.40
N SER A 98 63.42 -41.08 -8.61
CA SER A 98 62.54 -41.10 -9.78
C SER A 98 63.23 -41.85 -10.93
N GLY A 99 62.53 -42.80 -11.56
CA GLY A 99 63.08 -43.60 -12.65
C GLY A 99 62.01 -44.23 -13.53
N GLY A 100 62.31 -44.42 -14.82
CA GLY A 100 61.43 -45.05 -15.79
C GLY A 100 62.12 -46.19 -16.54
N ARG A 101 61.41 -47.29 -16.82
CA ARG A 101 61.90 -48.39 -17.67
C ARG A 101 60.92 -48.72 -18.79
N VAL A 102 61.43 -49.06 -19.96
CA VAL A 102 60.61 -49.58 -21.08
C VAL A 102 60.24 -51.03 -20.78
N VAL A 103 58.93 -51.32 -20.75
CA VAL A 103 58.36 -52.67 -20.56
C VAL A 103 58.09 -53.35 -21.90
N LEU A 104 57.60 -52.60 -22.89
CA LEU A 104 57.23 -53.12 -24.19
C LEU A 104 57.47 -52.08 -25.29
N GLU A 105 58.08 -52.48 -26.40
CA GLU A 105 58.21 -51.68 -27.63
C GLU A 105 57.57 -52.45 -28.79
N SER A 106 56.74 -51.78 -29.58
CA SER A 106 55.92 -52.39 -30.64
C SER A 106 55.52 -51.35 -31.70
N ASP A 107 55.14 -51.78 -32.90
CA ASP A 107 54.63 -50.89 -33.96
C ASP A 107 53.29 -50.23 -33.56
N ARG A 108 52.51 -50.91 -32.70
CA ARG A 108 51.24 -50.44 -32.16
C ARG A 108 50.98 -51.13 -30.83
N ILE A 109 50.76 -50.35 -29.77
CA ILE A 109 50.26 -50.79 -28.47
C ILE A 109 48.91 -50.08 -28.28
N VAL A 110 47.88 -50.85 -27.95
CA VAL A 110 46.55 -50.35 -27.61
C VAL A 110 46.20 -50.85 -26.22
N HIS A 111 45.94 -49.94 -25.30
CA HIS A 111 45.38 -50.28 -24.00
C HIS A 111 43.90 -50.68 -24.15
N LEU A 112 43.54 -51.85 -23.62
CA LEU A 112 42.15 -52.29 -23.55
C LEU A 112 41.53 -51.74 -22.27
N ARG A 113 40.59 -50.82 -22.43
CA ARG A 113 39.88 -50.22 -21.29
C ARG A 113 39.09 -51.25 -20.52
N GLU A 114 39.10 -51.10 -19.20
CA GLU A 114 38.28 -51.94 -18.35
C GLU A 114 36.81 -51.50 -18.47
N GLN A 115 35.89 -52.46 -18.50
CA GLN A 115 34.48 -52.13 -18.36
C GLN A 115 34.26 -51.77 -16.89
N PRO A 116 33.77 -50.56 -16.57
CA PRO A 116 33.58 -50.14 -15.18
C PRO A 116 32.71 -51.14 -14.40
N ALA A 117 33.13 -51.45 -13.17
CA ALA A 117 32.44 -52.41 -12.29
C ALA A 117 31.13 -51.86 -11.71
N GLY A 118 30.94 -50.54 -11.73
CA GLY A 118 29.73 -49.87 -11.29
C GLY A 118 28.52 -50.25 -12.15
N SER A 119 27.42 -50.61 -11.49
CA SER A 119 26.08 -50.81 -12.07
C SER A 119 25.80 -49.78 -13.18
N PRO A 120 25.31 -50.17 -14.37
CA PRO A 120 25.19 -49.27 -15.50
C PRO A 120 24.13 -48.20 -15.19
N HIS A 121 24.63 -47.03 -14.84
CA HIS A 121 23.88 -45.80 -14.77
C HIS A 121 23.33 -45.50 -16.18
N ASP A 122 22.01 -45.65 -16.29
CA ASP A 122 21.11 -44.79 -17.07
C ASP A 122 21.15 -44.89 -18.60
N VAL A 123 20.34 -45.82 -19.12
CA VAL A 123 19.63 -45.87 -20.42
C VAL A 123 20.41 -45.60 -21.72
N HIS A 124 21.65 -45.15 -21.69
CA HIS A 124 22.41 -44.77 -22.86
C HIS A 124 23.66 -45.64 -23.01
N PRO A 125 23.71 -46.53 -24.02
CA PRO A 125 24.93 -47.24 -24.39
C PRO A 125 26.01 -46.34 -25.03
N ASP A 126 25.70 -45.06 -25.28
CA ASP A 126 26.50 -44.13 -26.07
C ASP A 126 27.25 -43.05 -25.24
N LEU A 127 27.24 -43.13 -23.90
CA LEU A 127 28.10 -42.28 -23.07
C LEU A 127 29.57 -42.68 -23.31
N PRO A 128 30.48 -41.71 -23.58
CA PRO A 128 31.91 -42.00 -23.64
C PRO A 128 32.35 -42.61 -22.30
N LEU A 129 33.05 -43.74 -22.37
CA LEU A 129 33.67 -44.36 -21.20
C LEU A 129 34.50 -43.30 -20.48
N ASP A 130 34.22 -43.08 -19.19
CA ASP A 130 35.07 -42.23 -18.35
C ASP A 130 36.52 -42.73 -18.42
N PRO A 131 37.53 -41.86 -18.28
CA PRO A 131 38.91 -42.30 -18.23
C PRO A 131 39.11 -43.25 -17.03
N ASP A 132 39.87 -44.33 -17.22
CA ASP A 132 40.10 -45.31 -16.17
C ASP A 132 41.03 -44.71 -15.08
N TRP A 133 40.43 -44.17 -14.02
CA TRP A 133 41.12 -43.50 -12.92
C TRP A 133 41.47 -44.43 -11.75
N GLU A 134 40.89 -45.63 -11.71
CA GLU A 134 41.14 -46.60 -10.66
C GLU A 134 42.52 -47.25 -10.85
N PRO A 135 43.24 -47.56 -9.77
CA PRO A 135 44.54 -48.20 -9.89
C PRO A 135 44.38 -49.66 -10.33
N HIS A 136 45.00 -50.04 -11.44
CA HIS A 136 44.82 -51.38 -12.03
C HIS A 136 45.82 -52.39 -11.49
N ALA A 137 45.37 -53.62 -11.25
CA ALA A 137 46.25 -54.75 -10.92
C ALA A 137 47.04 -55.25 -12.14
N PHE A 138 46.39 -55.25 -13.31
CA PHE A 138 46.95 -55.67 -14.59
C PHE A 138 46.54 -54.70 -15.69
N LEU A 139 47.48 -54.37 -16.57
CA LEU A 139 47.21 -53.60 -17.78
C LEU A 139 46.97 -54.55 -18.95
N TRP A 140 45.74 -54.59 -19.47
CA TRP A 140 45.37 -55.39 -20.65
C TRP A 140 45.71 -54.64 -21.93
N LEU A 141 46.47 -55.26 -22.83
CA LEU A 141 47.01 -54.59 -24.00
C LEU A 141 46.87 -55.46 -25.25
N VAL A 142 46.62 -54.82 -26.39
CA VAL A 142 46.83 -55.40 -27.70
C VAL A 142 48.07 -54.78 -28.30
N PHE A 143 49.07 -55.59 -28.63
CA PHE A 143 50.32 -55.13 -29.21
C PHE A 143 50.74 -55.93 -30.44
N SER A 144 51.57 -55.33 -31.29
CA SER A 144 52.07 -55.96 -32.50
C SER A 144 53.55 -56.33 -32.39
N ARG A 145 53.91 -57.56 -32.74
CA ARG A 145 55.30 -58.02 -32.75
C ARG A 145 55.55 -58.79 -34.04
N SER A 146 56.48 -58.31 -34.85
CA SER A 146 56.87 -58.95 -36.12
C SER A 146 55.69 -59.19 -37.07
N GLY A 147 54.78 -58.20 -37.20
CA GLY A 147 53.60 -58.28 -38.06
C GLY A 147 52.41 -59.09 -37.51
N SER A 148 52.59 -59.80 -36.39
CA SER A 148 51.50 -60.51 -35.69
C SER A 148 50.97 -59.66 -34.53
N ARG A 149 49.66 -59.72 -34.27
CA ARG A 149 49.04 -59.04 -33.12
C ARG A 149 48.78 -60.00 -31.97
N PHE A 150 49.04 -59.53 -30.76
CA PHE A 150 48.93 -60.28 -29.52
C PHE A 150 48.03 -59.55 -28.53
N LEU A 151 47.24 -60.30 -27.78
CA LEU A 151 46.60 -59.84 -26.55
C LEU A 151 47.50 -60.26 -25.38
N GLY A 152 47.80 -59.35 -24.46
CA GLY A 152 48.57 -59.67 -23.26
C GLY A 152 48.22 -58.83 -22.06
N THR A 153 48.75 -59.23 -20.91
CA THR A 153 48.61 -58.50 -19.63
C THR A 153 49.97 -58.13 -19.08
N VAL A 154 50.07 -56.94 -18.51
CA VAL A 154 51.25 -56.47 -17.78
C VAL A 154 50.87 -56.30 -16.31
N ASP A 155 51.58 -56.94 -15.39
CA ASP A 155 51.33 -56.76 -13.95
C ASP A 155 51.78 -55.37 -13.45
N ALA A 156 51.37 -55.00 -12.23
CA ALA A 156 51.81 -53.77 -11.55
C ALA A 156 53.35 -53.67 -11.38
N GLY A 157 54.06 -54.78 -11.52
CA GLY A 157 55.52 -54.83 -11.56
C GLY A 157 56.13 -54.39 -12.89
N GLY A 158 55.34 -54.33 -13.96
CA GLY A 158 55.82 -54.11 -15.33
C GLY A 158 56.29 -55.37 -16.03
N ASN A 159 55.85 -56.55 -15.61
CA ASN A 159 56.16 -57.82 -16.28
C ASN A 159 54.97 -58.24 -17.15
N ILE A 160 55.25 -58.68 -18.38
CA ILE A 160 54.24 -59.30 -19.23
C ILE A 160 53.93 -60.69 -18.65
N THR A 161 52.76 -60.86 -18.03
CA THR A 161 52.36 -62.09 -17.35
C THR A 161 51.62 -63.07 -18.26
N PHE A 162 51.05 -62.57 -19.37
CA PHE A 162 50.29 -63.35 -20.32
C PHE A 162 50.42 -62.75 -21.73
N SER A 163 50.47 -63.61 -22.74
CA SER A 163 50.38 -63.18 -24.15
C SER A 163 49.87 -64.32 -25.04
N ILE A 164 48.87 -64.04 -25.87
CA ILE A 164 48.32 -64.95 -26.88
C ILE A 164 48.21 -64.26 -28.24
N SER A 165 48.31 -65.03 -29.33
CA SER A 165 48.03 -64.51 -30.67
C SER A 165 46.54 -64.21 -30.83
N LEU A 166 46.20 -63.06 -31.43
CA LEU A 166 44.80 -62.75 -31.75
C LEU A 166 44.16 -63.74 -32.73
N GLY A 167 44.96 -64.51 -33.49
CA GLY A 167 44.44 -65.56 -34.37
C GLY A 167 43.66 -66.65 -33.63
N VAL A 168 43.88 -66.82 -32.33
CA VAL A 168 43.13 -67.76 -31.46
C VAL A 168 41.69 -67.27 -31.23
N LEU A 169 41.40 -65.98 -31.43
CA LEU A 169 40.07 -65.37 -31.25
C LEU A 169 39.22 -65.38 -32.54
N GLY A 170 39.74 -65.96 -33.64
CA GLY A 170 39.09 -66.05 -34.95
C GLY A 170 39.40 -64.90 -35.91
N ASP A 171 38.82 -64.96 -37.12
CA ASP A 171 39.05 -63.98 -38.20
C ASP A 171 38.31 -62.66 -37.88
N LEU A 172 39.05 -61.67 -37.38
CA LEU A 172 38.54 -60.41 -36.86
C LEU A 172 39.09 -59.26 -37.68
N ARG A 173 38.21 -58.36 -38.16
CA ARG A 173 38.62 -57.08 -38.74
C ARG A 173 39.27 -56.25 -37.64
N THR A 174 40.58 -56.10 -37.73
CA THR A 174 41.43 -55.54 -36.68
C THR A 174 41.39 -54.01 -36.54
N GLU A 175 40.44 -53.36 -37.20
CA GLU A 175 40.31 -51.90 -37.22
C GLU A 175 39.56 -51.39 -35.96
N ASP A 176 38.82 -52.26 -35.25
CA ASP A 176 37.97 -51.88 -34.10
C ASP A 176 38.55 -52.22 -32.72
N VAL A 177 39.86 -52.46 -32.59
CA VAL A 177 40.50 -52.86 -31.31
C VAL A 177 40.30 -51.81 -30.21
N GLU A 178 40.17 -50.54 -30.59
CA GLU A 178 39.93 -49.41 -29.67
C GLU A 178 38.55 -49.48 -28.98
N ASN A 179 37.63 -50.29 -29.52
CA ASN A 179 36.30 -50.52 -28.95
C ASN A 179 36.20 -51.82 -28.14
N TRP A 180 37.32 -52.53 -27.96
CA TRP A 180 37.36 -53.75 -27.14
C TRP A 180 37.39 -53.38 -25.67
N LEU A 181 36.61 -54.10 -24.87
CA LEU A 181 36.52 -53.87 -23.43
C LEU A 181 36.81 -55.17 -22.69
N VAL A 182 37.50 -55.04 -21.57
CA VAL A 182 37.83 -56.16 -20.70
C VAL A 182 37.14 -55.98 -19.35
N THR A 183 36.53 -57.03 -18.81
CA THR A 183 35.96 -57.03 -17.46
C THR A 183 36.74 -58.04 -16.63
N PRO A 184 37.80 -57.61 -15.93
CA PRO A 184 38.58 -58.52 -15.09
C PRO A 184 37.72 -59.09 -13.96
N VAL A 185 38.02 -60.32 -13.57
CA VAL A 185 37.36 -61.04 -12.46
C VAL A 185 38.41 -61.64 -11.53
N GLY A 186 38.06 -61.73 -10.24
CA GLY A 186 38.95 -62.23 -9.21
C GLY A 186 40.15 -61.30 -9.01
N ASP A 187 41.35 -61.86 -9.10
CA ASP A 187 42.61 -61.13 -8.97
C ASP A 187 43.07 -60.42 -10.26
N GLY A 188 42.25 -60.41 -11.31
CA GLY A 188 42.58 -59.80 -12.60
C GLY A 188 43.31 -60.74 -13.57
N SER A 189 43.63 -61.98 -13.16
CA SER A 189 44.17 -63.02 -14.04
C SER A 189 43.14 -63.66 -14.96
N ARG A 190 41.85 -63.38 -14.76
CA ARG A 190 40.74 -63.85 -15.59
C ARG A 190 39.92 -62.63 -16.00
N ALA A 191 39.32 -62.67 -17.18
CA ALA A 191 38.50 -61.57 -17.66
C ALA A 191 37.46 -61.99 -18.69
N TRP A 192 36.34 -61.28 -18.71
CA TRP A 192 35.42 -61.30 -19.84
C TRP A 192 35.89 -60.29 -20.88
N LEU A 193 36.17 -60.75 -22.10
CA LEU A 193 36.61 -59.89 -23.19
C LEU A 193 35.46 -59.67 -24.17
N LYS A 194 35.05 -58.42 -24.32
CA LYS A 194 34.11 -57.98 -25.34
C LYS A 194 34.87 -57.50 -26.57
N MET A 195 34.59 -58.12 -27.71
CA MET A 195 35.20 -57.80 -29.00
C MET A 195 34.08 -57.43 -29.98
N GLY A 196 33.75 -56.15 -30.06
CA GLY A 196 32.57 -55.68 -30.80
C GLY A 196 31.29 -56.33 -30.26
N ALA A 197 30.63 -57.13 -31.10
CA ALA A 197 29.40 -57.85 -30.76
C ALA A 197 29.63 -59.32 -30.36
N ARG A 198 30.86 -59.71 -30.00
CA ARG A 198 31.19 -61.06 -29.51
C ARG A 198 31.75 -61.03 -28.10
N LEU A 199 31.36 -62.00 -27.28
CA LEU A 199 31.85 -62.17 -25.91
C LEU A 199 32.76 -63.40 -25.79
N PHE A 200 33.91 -63.22 -25.18
CA PHE A 200 34.88 -64.27 -24.85
C PHE A 200 35.16 -64.27 -23.35
N PHE A 201 35.59 -65.42 -22.83
CA PHE A 201 36.16 -65.52 -21.49
C PHE A 201 37.63 -65.89 -21.61
N ILE A 202 38.48 -65.14 -20.90
CA ILE A 202 39.92 -65.32 -20.89
C ILE A 202 40.36 -65.73 -19.50
N ASP A 203 41.12 -66.81 -19.43
CA ASP A 203 41.76 -67.28 -18.22
C ASP A 203 43.26 -67.40 -18.48
N THR A 204 44.02 -66.42 -18.00
CA THR A 204 45.47 -66.34 -18.23
C THR A 204 46.24 -67.52 -17.61
N ARG A 205 45.60 -68.27 -16.71
CA ARG A 205 46.17 -69.43 -16.01
C ARG A 205 45.74 -70.77 -16.62
N ALA A 206 44.76 -70.78 -17.53
CA ALA A 206 44.25 -72.00 -18.13
C ALA A 206 45.12 -72.48 -19.32
N ALA A 207 45.18 -73.80 -19.52
CA ALA A 207 45.88 -74.42 -20.66
C ALA A 207 45.27 -74.02 -22.02
N SER A 208 43.94 -73.81 -22.06
CA SER A 208 43.24 -73.14 -23.15
C SER A 208 42.76 -71.79 -22.62
N PRO A 209 43.55 -70.72 -22.80
CA PRO A 209 43.33 -69.47 -22.10
C PRO A 209 42.16 -68.66 -22.66
N VAL A 210 41.59 -69.05 -23.79
CA VAL A 210 40.43 -68.41 -24.41
C VAL A 210 39.29 -69.41 -24.53
N LYS A 211 38.08 -68.98 -24.16
CA LYS A 211 36.83 -69.69 -24.41
C LYS A 211 35.83 -68.74 -25.08
N GLY A 212 35.32 -69.13 -26.26
CA GLY A 212 34.29 -68.37 -26.97
C GLY A 212 34.37 -68.45 -28.49
N PRO A 213 33.51 -67.70 -29.22
CA PRO A 213 32.56 -66.74 -28.68
C PRO A 213 31.43 -67.43 -27.90
N LEU A 214 31.17 -66.97 -26.67
CA LEU A 214 30.17 -67.51 -25.74
C LEU A 214 28.79 -66.86 -25.95
N LEU A 215 28.76 -65.67 -26.56
CA LEU A 215 27.55 -64.98 -26.99
C LEU A 215 27.88 -64.10 -28.21
N ARG A 216 26.93 -64.02 -29.16
CA ARG A 216 26.98 -63.12 -30.32
C ARG A 216 25.76 -62.19 -30.27
N ALA A 217 26.00 -60.89 -30.35
CA ALA A 217 25.00 -59.83 -30.41
C ALA A 217 25.03 -59.15 -31.78
N GLU A 218 24.08 -58.27 -32.04
CA GLU A 218 24.02 -57.44 -33.25
C GLU A 218 24.73 -56.10 -33.07
N ARG A 219 24.68 -55.51 -31.85
CA ARG A 219 25.24 -54.17 -31.60
C ARG A 219 25.92 -54.03 -30.24
N ILE A 220 25.18 -54.17 -29.16
CA ILE A 220 25.66 -53.90 -27.81
C ILE A 220 25.78 -55.20 -27.02
N LEU A 221 26.93 -55.36 -26.35
CA LEU A 221 27.17 -56.35 -25.29
C LEU A 221 27.58 -55.60 -24.02
N ARG A 222 26.96 -55.94 -22.88
CA ARG A 222 27.38 -55.50 -21.54
C ARG A 222 27.48 -56.71 -20.62
N VAL A 223 28.57 -56.80 -19.88
CA VAL A 223 28.86 -57.95 -19.00
C VAL A 223 28.75 -57.50 -17.55
N VAL A 224 27.89 -58.14 -16.76
CA VAL A 224 27.81 -57.95 -15.32
C VAL A 224 28.38 -59.20 -14.67
N THR A 225 29.49 -59.03 -13.94
CA THR A 225 30.15 -60.13 -13.25
C THR A 225 29.30 -60.60 -12.08
N THR A 226 29.39 -61.90 -11.79
CA THR A 226 28.72 -62.49 -10.63
C THR A 226 29.76 -62.84 -9.57
N SER A 227 29.32 -63.17 -8.36
CA SER A 227 30.18 -63.75 -7.31
C SER A 227 30.97 -64.97 -7.82
N HIS A 228 30.42 -65.67 -8.81
CA HIS A 228 31.03 -66.77 -9.51
C HIS A 228 31.80 -66.26 -10.73
N GLU A 229 33.13 -66.14 -10.61
CA GLU A 229 34.04 -65.59 -11.63
C GLU A 229 33.89 -66.21 -13.04
N THR A 230 33.34 -67.43 -13.14
CA THR A 230 33.10 -68.16 -14.41
C THR A 230 31.68 -68.02 -14.95
N ARG A 231 30.85 -67.17 -14.36
CA ARG A 231 29.51 -66.81 -14.82
C ARG A 231 29.35 -65.29 -14.85
N ALA A 232 28.64 -64.83 -15.86
CA ALA A 232 28.26 -63.43 -15.99
C ALA A 232 26.83 -63.33 -16.49
N TRP A 233 26.14 -62.29 -16.04
CA TRP A 233 24.93 -61.84 -16.69
C TRP A 233 25.31 -60.96 -17.87
N VAL A 234 24.78 -61.26 -19.05
CA VAL A 234 25.15 -60.57 -20.28
C VAL A 234 23.91 -59.97 -20.90
N MET A 235 23.94 -58.64 -21.06
CA MET A 235 22.91 -57.90 -21.77
C MET A 235 23.34 -57.74 -23.22
N ALA A 236 22.51 -58.17 -24.16
CA ALA A 236 22.84 -58.15 -25.59
C ALA A 236 21.67 -57.66 -26.44
N ASP A 237 21.97 -56.79 -27.41
CA ASP A 237 21.02 -56.43 -28.47
C ASP A 237 20.99 -57.58 -29.50
N VAL A 238 19.84 -58.22 -29.65
CA VAL A 238 19.64 -59.32 -30.62
C VAL A 238 18.41 -59.06 -31.48
N ASN A 239 18.43 -59.55 -32.73
CA ASN A 239 17.25 -59.50 -33.60
C ASN A 239 16.11 -60.31 -32.95
N SER A 240 14.96 -59.66 -32.76
CA SER A 240 13.78 -60.38 -32.26
C SER A 240 13.29 -61.36 -33.34
N ARG A 241 12.81 -62.55 -32.95
CA ARG A 241 12.30 -63.56 -33.91
C ARG A 241 11.01 -63.12 -34.62
N THR A 242 10.36 -62.05 -34.15
CA THR A 242 9.03 -61.62 -34.56
C THR A 242 8.99 -60.23 -35.22
N ASP A 243 10.01 -59.39 -35.03
CA ASP A 243 10.04 -58.02 -35.54
C ASP A 243 11.48 -57.59 -35.92
N SER A 244 11.65 -56.77 -36.97
CA SER A 244 12.96 -56.34 -37.50
C SER A 244 13.70 -55.33 -36.60
N ARG A 245 13.31 -55.23 -35.32
CA ARG A 245 13.89 -54.36 -34.30
C ARG A 245 14.86 -55.16 -33.44
N LEU A 246 15.98 -54.52 -33.10
CA LEU A 246 16.92 -55.02 -32.10
C LEU A 246 16.24 -54.95 -30.73
N ALA A 247 16.06 -56.10 -30.08
CA ALA A 247 15.55 -56.17 -28.71
C ALA A 247 16.70 -56.45 -27.76
N ARG A 248 16.78 -55.68 -26.67
CA ARG A 248 17.78 -55.91 -25.63
C ARG A 248 17.36 -57.08 -24.74
N ARG A 249 18.18 -58.14 -24.69
CA ARG A 249 17.90 -59.39 -23.97
C ARG A 249 18.95 -59.66 -22.89
N LEU A 250 18.53 -60.34 -21.83
CA LEU A 250 19.39 -60.75 -20.72
C LEU A 250 19.68 -62.25 -20.81
N TYR A 251 20.96 -62.60 -20.71
CA TYR A 251 21.48 -63.98 -20.73
C TYR A 251 22.27 -64.26 -19.46
N SER A 252 22.24 -65.50 -18.97
CA SER A 252 23.24 -66.02 -18.03
C SER A 252 24.26 -66.81 -18.83
N VAL A 253 25.48 -66.32 -18.92
CA VAL A 253 26.56 -66.92 -19.72
C VAL A 253 27.58 -67.54 -18.78
N SER A 254 27.89 -68.82 -18.99
CA SER A 254 28.96 -69.49 -18.28
C SER A 254 30.19 -69.63 -19.17
N ALA A 255 31.37 -69.39 -18.61
CA ALA A 255 32.64 -69.68 -19.24
C ALA A 255 32.79 -71.16 -19.62
N ASN A 256 31.99 -72.06 -19.04
CA ASN A 256 31.99 -73.49 -19.37
C ASN A 256 30.94 -73.88 -20.43
N ALA A 257 30.19 -72.91 -20.97
CA ALA A 257 29.27 -73.17 -22.06
C ALA A 257 30.02 -73.56 -23.34
N PRO A 258 29.44 -74.42 -24.20
CA PRO A 258 30.03 -74.73 -25.50
C PRO A 258 30.16 -73.46 -26.35
N ALA A 259 31.26 -73.33 -27.08
CA ALA A 259 31.46 -72.24 -28.04
C ALA A 259 30.32 -72.26 -29.08
N ASP A 260 29.83 -71.06 -29.45
CA ASP A 260 28.68 -70.87 -30.36
C ASP A 260 27.34 -71.45 -29.88
N GLY A 261 27.23 -71.89 -28.62
CA GLY A 261 25.93 -72.19 -28.02
C GLY A 261 25.06 -70.93 -27.98
N VAL A 262 23.76 -71.06 -28.32
CA VAL A 262 22.79 -69.97 -28.15
C VAL A 262 22.24 -70.06 -26.72
N PRO A 263 22.72 -69.25 -25.76
CA PRO A 263 22.13 -69.24 -24.43
C PRO A 263 20.66 -68.82 -24.53
N ALA A 264 19.79 -69.46 -23.76
CA ALA A 264 18.39 -69.05 -23.67
C ALA A 264 18.29 -67.70 -22.92
N PRO A 265 17.42 -66.78 -23.36
CA PRO A 265 17.18 -65.56 -22.61
C PRO A 265 16.56 -65.89 -21.24
N LEU A 266 16.99 -65.21 -20.18
CA LEU A 266 16.46 -65.40 -18.82
C LEU A 266 15.01 -64.92 -18.69
N LEU A 267 14.62 -63.93 -19.50
CA LEU A 267 13.27 -63.39 -19.60
C LEU A 267 12.84 -63.46 -21.07
N ASP A 268 12.18 -64.56 -21.46
CA ASP A 268 11.72 -64.77 -22.83
C ASP A 268 10.58 -63.80 -23.18
N GLY A 269 10.51 -63.35 -24.43
CA GLY A 269 9.54 -62.33 -24.89
C GLY A 269 9.81 -60.88 -24.43
N VAL A 270 10.55 -60.68 -23.34
CA VAL A 270 10.75 -59.38 -22.68
C VAL A 270 12.00 -58.64 -23.20
N GLU A 271 11.84 -57.34 -23.48
CA GLU A 271 12.96 -56.41 -23.68
C GLU A 271 13.44 -55.85 -22.32
N VAL A 272 14.74 -55.90 -22.06
CA VAL A 272 15.34 -55.48 -20.79
C VAL A 272 15.90 -54.07 -20.91
N ARG A 273 15.48 -53.18 -20.02
CA ARG A 273 15.93 -51.78 -20.00
C ARG A 273 17.17 -51.57 -19.13
N GLN A 274 17.15 -52.09 -17.90
CA GLN A 274 18.18 -51.84 -16.89
C GLN A 274 18.46 -53.10 -16.06
N LEU A 275 19.71 -53.25 -15.64
CA LEU A 275 20.22 -54.33 -14.80
C LEU A 275 20.92 -53.74 -13.58
N VAL A 276 20.54 -54.16 -12.38
CA VAL A 276 21.17 -53.71 -11.13
C VAL A 276 21.54 -54.93 -10.28
N PRO A 277 22.82 -55.34 -10.24
CA PRO A 277 23.25 -56.49 -9.45
C PRO A 277 23.16 -56.20 -7.94
N SER A 278 22.85 -57.22 -7.13
CA SER A 278 22.99 -57.12 -5.68
C SER A 278 24.47 -57.04 -5.29
N PRO A 279 24.81 -56.44 -4.13
CA PRO A 279 26.20 -56.37 -3.65
C PRO A 279 26.88 -57.74 -3.53
N GLU A 280 26.10 -58.78 -3.25
CA GLU A 280 26.58 -60.17 -3.12
C GLU A 280 26.85 -60.82 -4.48
N GLY A 281 26.37 -60.25 -5.61
CA GLY A 281 26.59 -60.77 -6.96
C GLY A 281 25.76 -62.01 -7.34
N ASP A 282 24.84 -62.45 -6.47
CA ASP A 282 24.01 -63.66 -6.65
C ASP A 282 22.58 -63.37 -7.09
N ARG A 283 22.12 -62.13 -6.92
CA ARG A 283 20.79 -61.67 -7.34
C ARG A 283 20.91 -60.47 -8.27
N LEU A 284 19.95 -60.34 -9.17
CA LEU A 284 19.90 -59.30 -10.17
C LEU A 284 18.51 -58.69 -10.22
N TRP A 285 18.43 -57.38 -10.04
CA TRP A 285 17.24 -56.62 -10.33
C TRP A 285 17.18 -56.32 -11.83
N VAL A 286 16.05 -56.65 -12.45
CA VAL A 286 15.84 -56.50 -13.89
C VAL A 286 14.62 -55.62 -14.13
N VAL A 287 14.83 -54.49 -14.80
CA VAL A 287 13.76 -53.59 -15.23
C VAL A 287 13.38 -53.92 -16.67
N GLU A 288 12.13 -54.28 -16.90
CA GLU A 288 11.60 -54.51 -18.24
C GLU A 288 11.30 -53.19 -18.95
N ALA A 289 11.53 -53.15 -20.26
CA ALA A 289 10.99 -52.12 -21.12
C ALA A 289 9.46 -52.31 -21.23
N LEU A 290 8.71 -51.22 -21.25
CA LEU A 290 7.26 -51.29 -21.46
C LEU A 290 7.00 -51.59 -22.93
N SER A 291 6.35 -52.73 -23.21
CA SER A 291 5.91 -53.07 -24.56
C SER A 291 4.52 -52.46 -24.83
N PRO A 292 4.36 -51.60 -25.84
CA PRO A 292 3.05 -51.10 -26.25
C PRO A 292 2.11 -52.21 -26.72
N GLU A 293 2.68 -53.30 -27.25
CA GLU A 293 1.94 -54.42 -27.85
C GLU A 293 1.24 -55.31 -26.81
N ASP A 294 1.78 -55.37 -25.59
CA ASP A 294 1.24 -56.19 -24.48
C ASP A 294 0.49 -55.34 -23.44
N GLY A 295 -0.04 -54.18 -23.85
CA GLY A 295 -0.81 -53.30 -22.96
C GLY A 295 0.04 -52.59 -21.90
N ASN A 296 1.27 -52.22 -22.24
CA ASN A 296 2.28 -51.71 -21.31
C ASN A 296 2.61 -52.69 -20.18
N SER A 297 2.53 -54.01 -20.42
CA SER A 297 3.04 -54.97 -19.45
C SER A 297 4.57 -54.83 -19.33
N GLY A 298 5.04 -54.62 -18.11
CA GLY A 298 6.46 -54.50 -17.77
C GLY A 298 6.62 -54.04 -16.33
N GLY A 299 7.70 -54.41 -15.67
CA GLY A 299 7.96 -54.01 -14.29
C GLY A 299 9.33 -54.44 -13.77
N LEU A 300 9.48 -54.48 -12.45
CA LEU A 300 10.72 -54.84 -11.77
C LEU A 300 10.70 -56.32 -11.36
N HIS A 301 11.67 -57.07 -11.84
CA HIS A 301 11.93 -58.46 -11.44
C HIS A 301 13.17 -58.56 -10.57
N LEU A 302 13.18 -59.56 -9.69
CA LEU A 302 14.37 -60.02 -8.99
C LEU A 302 14.66 -61.44 -9.48
N VAL A 303 15.86 -61.67 -10.03
CA VAL A 303 16.29 -62.99 -10.53
C VAL A 303 17.56 -63.46 -9.83
N ASP A 304 17.69 -64.76 -9.61
CA ASP A 304 18.95 -65.36 -9.14
C ASP A 304 19.95 -65.61 -10.28
N ILE A 305 21.16 -66.04 -9.95
CA ILE A 305 22.20 -66.40 -10.93
C ILE A 305 21.81 -67.55 -11.87
N GLN A 306 20.82 -68.38 -11.50
CA GLN A 306 20.24 -69.43 -12.34
C GLN A 306 19.09 -68.91 -13.21
N GLY A 307 18.69 -67.64 -13.08
CA GLY A 307 17.60 -67.02 -13.84
C GLY A 307 16.20 -67.25 -13.28
N ARG A 308 16.06 -67.76 -12.05
CA ARG A 308 14.75 -67.94 -11.41
C ARG A 308 14.24 -66.63 -10.86
N ARG A 309 12.97 -66.32 -11.13
CA ARG A 309 12.27 -65.16 -10.55
C ARG A 309 12.02 -65.41 -9.05
N LEU A 310 12.53 -64.52 -8.20
CA LEU A 310 12.47 -64.63 -6.75
C LEU A 310 11.23 -63.93 -6.14
N LEU A 311 10.52 -63.10 -6.91
CA LEU A 311 9.32 -62.38 -6.44
C LEU A 311 8.06 -63.28 -6.52
N PRO A 312 7.32 -63.50 -5.41
CA PRO A 312 6.22 -64.46 -5.35
C PRO A 312 4.92 -64.02 -6.07
N ARG A 313 4.76 -62.73 -6.39
CA ARG A 313 3.53 -62.15 -6.98
C ARG A 313 3.71 -61.57 -8.39
N GLY A 314 4.77 -61.94 -9.09
CA GLY A 314 5.12 -61.34 -10.38
C GLY A 314 5.89 -60.01 -10.24
N PRO A 315 6.05 -59.25 -11.33
CA PRO A 315 6.85 -58.02 -11.31
C PRO A 315 6.26 -56.93 -10.40
N LEU A 316 7.13 -56.30 -9.60
CA LEU A 316 6.75 -55.11 -8.84
C LEU A 316 6.54 -53.92 -9.79
N PHE A 317 5.62 -53.02 -9.43
CA PHE A 317 5.31 -51.81 -10.21
C PHE A 317 4.94 -52.07 -11.68
N SER A 318 4.20 -53.15 -11.92
CA SER A 318 3.69 -53.51 -13.24
C SER A 318 2.99 -52.32 -13.93
N GLY A 319 3.28 -52.08 -15.21
CA GLY A 319 2.66 -51.00 -15.99
C GLY A 319 3.37 -49.65 -15.91
N ASN A 320 4.45 -49.53 -15.12
CA ASN A 320 5.17 -48.28 -14.92
C ASN A 320 6.56 -48.34 -15.56
N LYS A 321 7.03 -47.21 -16.10
CA LYS A 321 8.41 -47.05 -16.57
C LYS A 321 9.27 -46.76 -15.34
N LEU A 322 10.24 -47.63 -15.06
CA LEU A 322 11.00 -47.62 -13.80
C LEU A 322 12.47 -47.29 -14.03
N LEU A 323 13.07 -46.63 -13.06
CA LEU A 323 14.51 -46.46 -12.89
C LEU A 323 14.90 -47.03 -11.52
N VAL A 324 15.95 -47.83 -11.47
CA VAL A 324 16.37 -48.52 -10.25
C VAL A 324 17.83 -48.20 -9.92
N SER A 325 18.12 -47.99 -8.64
CA SER A 325 19.46 -47.71 -8.14
C SER A 325 19.71 -48.48 -6.84
N MET A 326 20.85 -49.16 -6.73
CA MET A 326 21.22 -49.90 -5.52
C MET A 326 21.97 -48.97 -4.55
N THR A 327 21.53 -48.92 -3.30
CA THR A 327 22.27 -48.25 -2.22
C THR A 327 23.43 -49.12 -1.77
N ARG A 328 24.41 -48.52 -1.08
CA ARG A 328 25.55 -49.26 -0.52
C ARG A 328 25.17 -50.23 0.60
N SER A 329 24.02 -50.00 1.23
CA SER A 329 23.41 -50.92 2.20
C SER A 329 22.75 -52.15 1.56
N GLY A 330 22.74 -52.26 0.22
CA GLY A 330 22.11 -53.35 -0.52
C GLY A 330 20.59 -53.21 -0.69
N ARG A 331 20.05 -52.03 -0.40
CA ARG A 331 18.64 -51.68 -0.61
C ARG A 331 18.46 -51.01 -1.97
N VAL A 332 17.22 -50.94 -2.43
CA VAL A 332 16.94 -50.59 -3.83
C VAL A 332 16.04 -49.37 -3.89
N TRP A 333 16.56 -48.27 -4.39
CA TRP A 333 15.75 -47.13 -4.80
C TRP A 333 15.09 -47.41 -6.14
N LEU A 334 13.80 -47.11 -6.22
CA LEU A 334 12.99 -47.19 -7.41
C LEU A 334 12.31 -45.85 -7.65
N VAL A 335 12.43 -45.34 -8.87
CA VAL A 335 11.79 -44.10 -9.32
C VAL A 335 10.89 -44.40 -10.52
N THR A 336 9.66 -43.91 -10.48
CA THR A 336 8.67 -44.07 -11.54
C THR A 336 8.63 -42.84 -12.44
N ARG A 337 8.19 -43.00 -13.69
CA ARG A 337 7.98 -41.87 -14.62
C ARG A 337 7.00 -40.82 -14.08
N THR A 338 6.03 -41.23 -13.26
CA THR A 338 5.07 -40.32 -12.62
C THR A 338 5.67 -39.48 -11.49
N GLY A 339 6.97 -39.64 -11.20
CA GLY A 339 7.65 -38.89 -10.14
C GLY A 339 7.53 -39.54 -8.75
N GLY A 340 7.01 -40.76 -8.66
CA GLY A 340 7.04 -41.54 -7.43
C GLY A 340 8.41 -42.11 -7.13
N ALA A 341 8.79 -42.14 -5.86
CA ALA A 341 10.06 -42.68 -5.38
C ALA A 341 9.82 -43.67 -4.23
N TYR A 342 10.52 -44.81 -4.26
CA TYR A 342 10.33 -45.93 -3.36
C TYR A 342 11.69 -46.52 -2.96
N LEU A 343 11.85 -46.84 -1.69
CA LEU A 343 12.98 -47.61 -1.18
C LEU A 343 12.49 -49.03 -0.86
N LEU A 344 13.09 -50.02 -1.50
CA LEU A 344 12.84 -51.44 -1.32
C LEU A 344 13.98 -52.10 -0.55
N GLU A 345 13.65 -53.15 0.18
CA GLU A 345 14.63 -54.09 0.73
C GLU A 345 15.13 -55.06 -0.36
N ASP A 346 16.14 -55.87 -0.06
CA ASP A 346 16.79 -56.79 -0.99
C ASP A 346 15.89 -57.95 -1.49
N ASP A 347 14.74 -58.15 -0.83
CA ASP A 347 13.69 -59.11 -1.16
C ASP A 347 12.50 -58.48 -1.92
N GLY A 348 12.50 -57.16 -2.11
CA GLY A 348 11.44 -56.39 -2.76
C GLY A 348 10.37 -55.81 -1.84
N ARG A 349 10.51 -55.94 -0.52
CA ARG A 349 9.61 -55.28 0.44
C ARG A 349 9.78 -53.76 0.41
N ILE A 350 8.69 -53.01 0.24
CA ILE A 350 8.72 -51.54 0.30
C ILE A 350 8.95 -51.07 1.74
N LEU A 351 10.06 -50.38 1.97
CA LEU A 351 10.44 -49.79 3.26
C LEU A 351 9.97 -48.34 3.40
N ALA A 352 9.99 -47.59 2.30
CA ALA A 352 9.44 -46.24 2.21
C ALA A 352 8.96 -45.97 0.80
N GLY A 353 7.92 -45.15 0.63
CA GLY A 353 7.43 -44.83 -0.70
C GLY A 353 6.45 -43.68 -0.71
N GLN A 354 6.51 -42.88 -1.78
CA GLN A 354 5.53 -41.82 -2.02
C GLN A 354 5.45 -41.52 -3.52
N GLU A 355 4.23 -41.43 -4.04
CA GLU A 355 3.95 -40.98 -5.43
C GLU A 355 4.11 -39.46 -5.56
N GLY A 356 4.51 -39.00 -6.74
CA GLY A 356 4.60 -37.56 -7.07
C GLY A 356 5.55 -36.75 -6.19
N VAL A 357 6.57 -37.38 -5.61
CA VAL A 357 7.61 -36.72 -4.79
C VAL A 357 8.52 -35.83 -5.65
N LEU A 358 8.74 -36.25 -6.89
CA LEU A 358 9.61 -35.58 -7.85
C LEU A 358 8.76 -34.92 -8.93
N SER A 359 8.95 -33.62 -9.13
CA SER A 359 8.39 -32.90 -10.27
C SER A 359 9.28 -33.12 -11.51
N LEU A 360 9.09 -34.26 -12.19
CA LEU A 360 9.79 -34.56 -13.44
C LEU A 360 9.06 -33.84 -14.62
N PRO A 361 9.73 -32.99 -15.42
CA PRO A 361 9.10 -32.25 -16.53
C PRO A 361 8.71 -33.15 -17.73
N ASP A 362 7.69 -32.70 -18.47
CA ASP A 362 6.87 -33.42 -19.48
C ASP A 362 7.55 -34.32 -20.55
N ASP A 363 6.89 -35.46 -20.75
CA ASP A 363 6.57 -36.29 -21.93
C ASP A 363 7.56 -36.62 -23.07
N SER A 364 8.79 -36.10 -23.11
CA SER A 364 9.77 -36.64 -24.05
C SER A 364 10.25 -38.01 -23.57
N GLU A 365 10.09 -39.05 -24.40
CA GLU A 365 10.58 -40.41 -24.11
C GLU A 365 12.05 -40.43 -23.69
N LYS A 366 12.85 -39.48 -24.18
CA LYS A 366 14.28 -39.30 -23.91
C LYS A 366 14.59 -38.70 -22.53
N GLY A 367 13.76 -37.80 -22.00
CA GLY A 367 14.06 -37.10 -20.75
C GLY A 367 14.05 -38.00 -19.50
N PHE A 368 13.19 -39.02 -19.46
CA PHE A 368 13.20 -40.05 -18.40
C PHE A 368 14.31 -41.10 -18.60
N GLU A 369 14.95 -41.09 -19.77
CA GLU A 369 16.06 -41.97 -20.11
C GLU A 369 17.41 -41.36 -19.75
N GLU A 370 17.50 -40.02 -19.70
CA GLU A 370 18.70 -39.28 -19.35
C GLU A 370 18.85 -39.05 -17.83
N ILE A 371 17.96 -39.60 -16.98
CA ILE A 371 18.02 -39.42 -15.53
C ILE A 371 19.18 -40.23 -14.95
N LEU A 372 20.13 -39.58 -14.27
CA LEU A 372 21.21 -40.26 -13.56
C LEU A 372 20.91 -40.49 -12.08
N THR A 373 21.36 -41.60 -11.49
CA THR A 373 21.26 -41.83 -10.03
C THR A 373 22.59 -42.16 -9.40
N HIS A 374 22.94 -41.60 -8.25
CA HIS A 374 24.17 -41.99 -7.53
C HIS A 374 23.89 -42.24 -6.04
N PRO A 375 24.21 -43.42 -5.50
CA PRO A 375 23.98 -43.73 -4.09
C PRO A 375 24.95 -42.95 -3.19
N LEU A 376 24.43 -42.41 -2.08
CA LEU A 376 25.16 -41.58 -1.13
C LEU A 376 25.43 -42.29 0.21
N GLY A 377 26.60 -42.02 0.79
CA GLY A 377 26.99 -42.42 2.13
C GLY A 377 26.92 -43.93 2.40
N THR A 378 26.91 -44.29 3.68
CA THR A 378 26.61 -45.66 4.14
C THR A 378 25.10 -45.90 4.36
N GLY A 379 24.28 -44.90 4.06
CA GLY A 379 22.83 -44.92 4.26
C GLY A 379 22.03 -45.31 3.02
N ASP A 380 20.72 -45.13 3.12
CA ASP A 380 19.78 -45.38 2.02
C ASP A 380 19.46 -44.08 1.26
N GLU A 381 20.46 -43.25 1.04
CA GLU A 381 20.31 -41.94 0.38
C GLU A 381 20.76 -42.05 -1.08
N VAL A 382 20.08 -41.35 -2.00
CA VAL A 382 20.45 -41.36 -3.42
C VAL A 382 20.30 -39.95 -4.01
N LEU A 383 21.26 -39.55 -4.84
CA LEU A 383 21.14 -38.39 -5.70
C LEU A 383 20.49 -38.78 -7.02
N LEU A 384 19.56 -37.95 -7.50
CA LEU A 384 18.92 -38.09 -8.80
C LEU A 384 19.18 -36.84 -9.64
N TRP A 385 19.84 -37.00 -10.78
CA TRP A 385 20.07 -35.98 -11.79
C TRP A 385 19.02 -36.10 -12.88
N ALA A 386 18.25 -35.05 -13.10
CA ALA A 386 17.40 -34.86 -14.28
C ALA A 386 17.71 -33.46 -14.86
N ARG A 387 16.70 -32.61 -15.10
CA ARG A 387 16.90 -31.15 -15.31
C ARG A 387 17.32 -30.39 -14.04
N GLY A 388 17.95 -31.08 -13.09
CA GLY A 388 18.31 -30.62 -11.76
C GLY A 388 18.74 -31.78 -10.86
N VAL A 389 19.36 -31.48 -9.71
CA VAL A 389 19.85 -32.50 -8.77
C VAL A 389 18.95 -32.56 -7.55
N PHE A 390 18.39 -33.74 -7.30
CA PHE A 390 17.52 -34.05 -6.18
C PHE A 390 18.21 -35.01 -5.24
N HIS A 391 18.18 -34.71 -3.95
CA HIS A 391 18.59 -35.61 -2.89
C HIS A 391 17.37 -36.34 -2.33
N LEU A 392 17.34 -37.67 -2.50
CA LEU A 392 16.28 -38.55 -2.00
C LEU A 392 16.72 -39.24 -0.70
N ARG A 393 15.83 -39.20 0.30
CA ARG A 393 16.04 -39.84 1.60
C ARG A 393 14.77 -40.49 2.11
N ALA A 394 14.88 -41.70 2.64
CA ALA A 394 13.80 -42.37 3.36
C ALA A 394 13.85 -42.03 4.87
N ARG A 395 12.72 -41.60 5.45
CA ARG A 395 12.59 -41.39 6.90
C ARG A 395 11.17 -41.70 7.36
N GLY A 396 11.01 -42.68 8.25
CA GLY A 396 9.72 -43.03 8.86
C GLY A 396 8.68 -43.56 7.87
N GLY A 397 9.09 -44.32 6.85
CA GLY A 397 8.19 -44.88 5.83
C GLY A 397 7.85 -43.93 4.67
N LEU A 398 8.30 -42.66 4.74
CA LEU A 398 8.10 -41.66 3.68
C LEU A 398 9.42 -41.32 3.00
N VAL A 399 9.32 -40.87 1.74
CA VAL A 399 10.44 -40.38 0.94
C VAL A 399 10.43 -38.85 0.94
N ARG A 400 11.58 -38.23 1.21
CA ARG A 400 11.78 -36.80 1.05
C ARG A 400 12.72 -36.54 -0.12
N ALA A 401 12.33 -35.62 -1.01
CA ALA A 401 13.18 -35.06 -2.04
C ALA A 401 13.55 -33.61 -1.71
N ALA A 402 14.81 -33.25 -1.86
CA ALA A 402 15.29 -31.88 -1.76
C ALA A 402 16.08 -31.50 -3.03
N ALA A 403 15.72 -30.39 -3.67
CA ALA A 403 16.47 -29.85 -4.80
C ALA A 403 17.70 -29.07 -4.29
N LEU A 404 18.89 -29.39 -4.78
CA LEU A 404 20.14 -28.83 -4.25
C LEU A 404 20.54 -27.49 -4.86
N LEU A 405 20.21 -27.26 -6.14
CA LEU A 405 20.62 -26.08 -6.90
C LEU A 405 19.43 -25.41 -7.61
N GLY A 406 18.30 -25.24 -6.91
CA GLY A 406 17.16 -24.44 -7.40
C GLY A 406 16.55 -24.87 -8.75
N GLY A 407 16.78 -26.12 -9.18
CA GLY A 407 16.35 -26.61 -10.50
C GLY A 407 17.28 -26.24 -11.66
N MET A 408 18.52 -25.81 -11.39
CA MET A 408 19.55 -25.62 -12.42
C MET A 408 19.99 -26.94 -13.04
N GLU A 409 20.16 -26.96 -14.36
CA GLU A 409 20.76 -28.09 -15.05
C GLU A 409 22.26 -28.13 -14.77
N VAL A 410 22.76 -29.26 -14.27
CA VAL A 410 24.17 -29.42 -13.90
C VAL A 410 24.74 -30.73 -14.45
N ARG A 411 26.00 -30.67 -14.84
CA ARG A 411 26.84 -31.81 -15.15
C ARG A 411 27.55 -32.29 -13.88
N SER A 412 27.45 -33.56 -13.56
CA SER A 412 28.32 -34.17 -12.54
C SER A 412 29.75 -34.26 -13.08
N LEU A 413 30.72 -33.79 -12.30
CA LEU A 413 32.14 -33.91 -12.63
C LEU A 413 32.81 -35.04 -11.84
N ASP A 414 32.38 -35.25 -10.60
CA ASP A 414 32.79 -36.39 -9.78
C ASP A 414 31.84 -36.58 -8.59
N VAL A 415 31.67 -37.82 -8.13
CA VAL A 415 30.97 -38.15 -6.88
C VAL A 415 31.89 -39.06 -6.09
N GLU A 416 32.26 -38.65 -4.88
CA GLU A 416 33.22 -39.40 -4.08
C GLU A 416 32.76 -40.85 -3.88
N SER A 417 33.72 -41.77 -3.91
CA SER A 417 33.51 -43.19 -3.65
C SER A 417 33.07 -43.52 -2.23
N ASN A 418 32.77 -42.56 -1.36
CA ASN A 418 32.09 -42.75 -0.06
C ASN A 418 30.64 -42.24 -0.11
N GLY A 419 30.24 -41.58 -1.20
CA GLY A 419 28.95 -40.97 -1.45
C GLY A 419 28.61 -39.81 -0.50
N GLN A 420 29.58 -39.18 0.15
CA GLN A 420 29.32 -38.06 1.07
C GLN A 420 29.48 -36.71 0.38
N ARG A 421 30.16 -36.66 -0.77
CA ARG A 421 30.59 -35.43 -1.44
C ARG A 421 30.47 -35.57 -2.95
N ALA A 422 30.14 -34.48 -3.65
CA ALA A 422 29.99 -34.44 -5.10
C ALA A 422 30.44 -33.10 -5.68
N TRP A 423 30.99 -33.14 -6.89
CA TRP A 423 31.42 -31.97 -7.66
C TRP A 423 30.50 -31.80 -8.86
N LEU A 424 29.84 -30.64 -8.95
CA LEU A 424 28.83 -30.34 -9.96
C LEU A 424 29.23 -29.09 -10.76
N GLN A 425 29.11 -29.11 -12.08
CA GLN A 425 29.22 -27.90 -12.90
C GLN A 425 27.86 -27.53 -13.47
N SER A 426 27.43 -26.29 -13.30
CA SER A 426 26.21 -25.80 -13.92
C SER A 426 26.37 -25.64 -15.43
N ASN A 427 25.42 -26.21 -16.18
CA ASN A 427 25.35 -26.11 -17.64
C ASN A 427 24.93 -24.69 -18.07
N GLU A 428 24.22 -23.95 -17.22
CA GLU A 428 23.71 -22.61 -17.53
C GLU A 428 24.79 -21.52 -17.45
N ASP A 429 25.61 -21.55 -16.39
CA ASP A 429 26.57 -20.48 -16.08
C ASP A 429 28.03 -20.94 -16.00
N GLY A 430 28.29 -22.24 -16.19
CA GLY A 430 29.62 -22.86 -16.14
C GLY A 430 30.20 -22.96 -14.72
N ASN A 431 29.44 -22.57 -13.70
CA ASN A 431 29.95 -22.51 -12.34
C ASN A 431 30.20 -23.91 -11.78
N LEU A 432 31.36 -24.09 -11.14
CA LEU A 432 31.72 -25.28 -10.39
C LEU A 432 31.20 -25.14 -8.94
N TYR A 433 30.52 -26.19 -8.48
CA TYR A 433 29.97 -26.33 -7.14
C TYR A 433 30.52 -27.60 -6.48
N PHE A 434 30.79 -27.52 -5.18
CA PHE A 434 31.09 -28.66 -4.33
C PHE A 434 29.91 -28.90 -3.41
N VAL A 435 29.45 -30.13 -3.33
CA VAL A 435 28.33 -30.56 -2.52
C VAL A 435 28.84 -31.51 -1.46
N SER A 436 28.50 -31.28 -0.19
CA SER A 436 28.89 -32.17 0.90
C SER A 436 27.74 -32.45 1.86
N LEU A 437 27.72 -33.66 2.39
CA LEU A 437 26.72 -34.11 3.35
C LEU A 437 27.04 -33.51 4.74
N THR A 438 26.13 -32.70 5.27
CA THR A 438 26.26 -32.11 6.62
C THR A 438 25.97 -33.13 7.72
N GLU A 439 26.29 -32.80 8.98
CA GLU A 439 26.00 -33.64 10.16
C GLU A 439 24.51 -34.02 10.28
N ASP A 440 23.60 -33.16 9.78
CA ASP A 440 22.15 -33.39 9.74
C ASP A 440 21.68 -34.29 8.56
N ARG A 441 22.63 -34.78 7.74
CA ARG A 441 22.43 -35.54 6.50
C ARG A 441 21.58 -34.81 5.47
N TYR A 442 21.87 -33.52 5.26
CA TYR A 442 21.43 -32.77 4.09
C TYR A 442 22.64 -32.35 3.29
N LEU A 443 22.52 -32.36 1.96
CA LEU A 443 23.59 -31.90 1.09
C LEU A 443 23.53 -30.37 0.98
N GLU A 444 24.66 -29.71 1.25
CA GLU A 444 24.84 -28.28 1.01
C GLU A 444 25.73 -28.06 -0.21
N ALA A 445 25.35 -27.14 -1.09
CA ALA A 445 26.11 -26.77 -2.27
C ALA A 445 26.91 -25.48 -2.04
N HIS A 446 28.21 -25.54 -2.28
CA HIS A 446 29.16 -24.46 -2.14
C HIS A 446 29.71 -24.08 -3.52
N PHE A 447 29.62 -22.80 -3.89
CA PHE A 447 30.23 -22.30 -5.12
C PHE A 447 31.76 -22.31 -5.01
N VAL A 448 32.46 -22.83 -6.01
CA VAL A 448 33.91 -23.01 -6.03
C VAL A 448 34.58 -22.07 -7.04
N LEU A 449 34.16 -22.10 -8.30
CA LEU A 449 34.84 -21.36 -9.39
C LEU A 449 33.87 -21.04 -10.54
N LYS A 450 34.00 -19.87 -11.16
CA LYS A 450 33.34 -19.55 -12.44
C LYS A 450 34.29 -19.89 -13.60
N SER A 451 34.04 -20.99 -14.31
CA SER A 451 34.86 -21.42 -15.45
C SER A 451 33.99 -21.81 -16.64
N TYR A 452 34.38 -21.44 -17.85
CA TYR A 452 33.59 -21.71 -19.06
C TYR A 452 33.65 -23.17 -19.54
N ARG A 453 34.48 -24.03 -18.93
CA ARG A 453 34.49 -25.50 -19.11
C ARG A 453 35.51 -26.16 -18.17
N VAL A 454 35.03 -26.92 -17.19
CA VAL A 454 35.86 -27.83 -16.38
C VAL A 454 35.73 -29.21 -17.01
N TRP A 455 36.85 -29.90 -17.22
CA TRP A 455 36.83 -31.21 -17.87
C TRP A 455 36.59 -32.33 -16.86
N PHE A 456 37.27 -32.29 -15.72
CA PHE A 456 37.07 -33.21 -14.60
C PHE A 456 37.63 -32.61 -13.30
N VAL A 457 37.20 -33.18 -12.18
CA VAL A 457 37.67 -32.90 -10.82
C VAL A 457 37.93 -34.23 -10.14
N PHE A 458 39.06 -34.42 -9.46
CA PHE A 458 39.24 -35.61 -8.62
C PHE A 458 39.62 -35.22 -7.18
N PRO A 459 38.88 -35.70 -6.17
CA PRO A 459 39.08 -35.35 -4.78
C PRO A 459 40.36 -35.97 -4.21
N VAL A 460 41.02 -35.23 -3.33
CA VAL A 460 42.09 -35.69 -2.45
C VAL A 460 41.46 -36.52 -1.34
N GLY A 461 42.17 -37.52 -0.80
CA GLY A 461 41.61 -38.48 0.18
C GLY A 461 41.05 -37.88 1.49
N ASP A 462 41.32 -36.60 1.78
CA ASP A 462 40.68 -35.86 2.89
C ASP A 462 39.28 -35.33 2.54
N GLY A 463 38.93 -35.36 1.26
CA GLY A 463 37.78 -34.80 0.56
C GLY A 463 37.44 -33.35 0.93
N MET A 464 38.45 -32.61 1.36
CA MET A 464 38.41 -31.16 1.53
C MET A 464 39.25 -30.44 0.47
N HIS A 465 39.86 -31.20 -0.44
CA HIS A 465 40.66 -30.74 -1.57
C HIS A 465 40.34 -31.61 -2.81
N ALA A 466 40.59 -31.09 -4.00
CA ALA A 466 40.36 -31.75 -5.29
C ALA A 466 41.12 -31.09 -6.45
N TRP A 467 41.76 -31.89 -7.29
CA TRP A 467 42.48 -31.41 -8.46
C TRP A 467 41.53 -30.98 -9.57
N ILE A 468 41.71 -29.78 -10.15
CA ILE A 468 40.77 -29.19 -11.12
C ILE A 468 41.46 -28.99 -12.47
N GLN A 469 40.98 -29.70 -13.50
CA GLN A 469 41.40 -29.47 -14.88
C GLN A 469 40.43 -28.55 -15.62
N ALA A 470 40.86 -27.33 -15.93
CA ALA A 470 40.12 -26.37 -16.76
C ALA A 470 40.84 -26.12 -18.09
N VAL A 471 40.12 -25.64 -19.12
CA VAL A 471 40.76 -25.22 -20.39
C VAL A 471 40.91 -23.71 -20.37
N PRO A 472 42.11 -23.11 -20.58
CA PRO A 472 43.32 -23.70 -21.17
C PRO A 472 44.44 -24.19 -20.20
N ALA A 473 44.23 -24.15 -18.88
CA ALA A 473 45.27 -24.44 -17.87
C ALA A 473 44.76 -25.30 -16.71
N SER A 474 45.65 -26.09 -16.11
CA SER A 474 45.34 -27.01 -14.99
C SER A 474 45.75 -26.40 -13.64
N PHE A 475 44.96 -26.66 -12.58
CA PHE A 475 45.11 -26.02 -11.26
C PHE A 475 45.08 -27.04 -10.10
N ALA A 476 45.86 -26.79 -9.03
CA ALA A 476 45.86 -27.53 -7.75
C ALA A 476 44.94 -26.88 -6.69
N CYS A 477 44.56 -27.64 -5.65
CA CYS A 477 43.42 -27.35 -4.75
C CYS A 477 43.72 -26.68 -3.39
N VAL A 478 42.63 -26.31 -2.71
CA VAL A 478 42.43 -25.49 -1.50
C VAL A 478 41.66 -26.29 -0.41
N PRO A 479 41.88 -26.04 0.91
CA PRO A 479 41.10 -26.62 2.02
C PRO A 479 39.72 -25.97 2.22
N ILE A 480 38.67 -26.79 2.35
CA ILE A 480 37.27 -26.33 2.46
C ILE A 480 36.85 -25.85 3.87
N THR A 481 37.61 -26.09 4.94
CA THR A 481 37.21 -25.73 6.33
C THR A 481 37.19 -24.22 6.67
N GLY A 482 37.52 -23.34 5.73
CA GLY A 482 37.64 -21.89 5.96
C GLY A 482 36.55 -21.00 5.34
N VAL A 483 35.59 -21.56 4.59
CA VAL A 483 34.67 -20.78 3.76
C VAL A 483 33.42 -20.36 4.56
N GLY A 484 33.64 -19.55 5.59
CA GLY A 484 32.60 -18.90 6.39
C GLY A 484 32.78 -17.39 6.37
N ALA A 485 32.17 -16.72 5.38
CA ALA A 485 32.15 -15.27 5.18
C ALA A 485 33.49 -14.60 4.81
N GLY A 486 33.58 -14.02 3.60
CA GLY A 486 34.71 -13.14 3.30
C GLY A 486 34.96 -12.61 1.88
N LEU A 487 34.28 -13.02 0.81
CA LEU A 487 34.35 -12.33 -0.50
C LEU A 487 33.34 -12.95 -1.48
N ALA A 488 32.19 -12.30 -1.66
CA ALA A 488 31.28 -12.68 -2.74
C ALA A 488 31.81 -12.07 -4.06
N LEU A 489 32.74 -12.76 -4.73
CA LEU A 489 33.18 -12.40 -6.08
C LEU A 489 32.01 -12.64 -7.06
N LYS A 490 31.14 -11.64 -7.24
CA LYS A 490 30.11 -11.69 -8.29
C LYS A 490 30.79 -11.41 -9.63
N GLY A 491 31.15 -12.47 -10.36
CA GLY A 491 31.54 -12.39 -11.77
C GLY A 491 33.02 -12.11 -12.08
N GLY A 492 33.96 -12.72 -11.36
CA GLY A 492 35.37 -12.65 -11.74
C GLY A 492 35.66 -13.38 -13.06
N ALA A 493 36.39 -12.73 -13.97
CA ALA A 493 36.89 -13.34 -15.20
C ALA A 493 38.41 -13.47 -15.10
N LEU A 494 38.90 -14.71 -15.17
CA LEU A 494 40.33 -14.99 -15.28
C LEU A 494 40.77 -14.67 -16.72
N ARG A 495 41.58 -13.63 -16.92
CA ARG A 495 42.17 -13.31 -18.22
C ARG A 495 43.67 -13.53 -18.16
N VAL A 496 44.14 -14.53 -18.89
CA VAL A 496 45.56 -14.84 -19.08
C VAL A 496 46.01 -14.13 -20.36
N GLY A 497 46.92 -13.16 -20.21
CA GLY A 497 47.56 -12.48 -21.34
C GLY A 497 48.66 -13.33 -21.97
N ARG A 498 49.05 -13.01 -23.22
CA ARG A 498 50.11 -13.73 -23.95
C ARG A 498 51.50 -13.62 -23.31
N ASP A 499 51.69 -12.70 -22.37
CA ASP A 499 52.99 -12.29 -21.84
C ASP A 499 53.26 -12.84 -20.42
N ARG A 500 52.67 -13.99 -20.05
CA ARG A 500 52.78 -14.62 -18.72
C ARG A 500 52.16 -13.80 -17.56
N GLN A 501 51.41 -12.73 -17.85
CA GLN A 501 50.61 -12.01 -16.85
C GLN A 501 49.25 -12.68 -16.63
N VAL A 502 48.99 -13.06 -15.37
CA VAL A 502 47.68 -13.51 -14.90
C VAL A 502 46.98 -12.33 -14.25
N SER A 503 45.84 -11.92 -14.83
CA SER A 503 44.99 -10.88 -14.24
C SER A 503 43.68 -11.48 -13.76
N ILE A 504 43.39 -11.30 -12.48
CA ILE A 504 42.08 -11.62 -11.89
C ILE A 504 41.33 -10.31 -11.75
N GLN A 505 40.28 -10.14 -12.55
CA GLN A 505 39.36 -9.01 -12.44
C GLN A 505 38.20 -9.40 -11.52
N GLY A 506 37.98 -8.63 -10.46
CA GLY A 506 36.89 -8.86 -9.51
C GLY A 506 36.31 -7.55 -8.98
N TRP A 507 35.12 -7.65 -8.39
CA TRP A 507 34.43 -6.54 -7.72
C TRP A 507 34.41 -6.83 -6.22
N LEU A 508 34.92 -5.91 -5.40
CA LEU A 508 34.96 -6.03 -3.93
C LEU A 508 33.93 -5.10 -3.30
N LYS A 509 33.01 -5.65 -2.51
CA LYS A 509 32.22 -4.87 -1.54
C LYS A 509 32.81 -5.06 -0.15
N HIS A 510 33.75 -4.19 0.23
CA HIS A 510 34.27 -4.15 1.60
C HIS A 510 33.61 -2.99 2.37
N TRP A 511 33.13 -3.27 3.57
CA TRP A 511 32.47 -2.30 4.46
C TRP A 511 33.39 -2.08 5.66
N ALA A 512 34.35 -1.15 5.55
CA ALA A 512 35.23 -0.76 6.66
C ALA A 512 34.88 0.66 7.14
N PRO A 513 34.64 0.88 8.45
CA PRO A 513 34.45 2.22 8.99
C PRO A 513 35.78 2.98 8.96
N LEU A 514 35.76 4.19 8.37
CA LEU A 514 36.97 4.98 8.16
C LEU A 514 37.50 5.65 9.43
N HIS A 515 36.67 5.94 10.44
CA HIS A 515 37.09 6.49 11.73
C HIS A 515 36.25 5.93 12.88
N THR A 516 36.82 5.00 13.64
CA THR A 516 36.57 4.93 15.07
C THR A 516 37.86 5.35 15.74
N ASP A 517 37.80 6.19 16.77
CA ASP A 517 38.94 6.78 17.50
C ASP A 517 39.85 5.77 18.23
N ALA A 518 39.96 4.55 17.71
CA ALA A 518 40.75 3.43 18.20
C ALA A 518 41.83 2.96 17.18
N VAL A 519 42.23 3.81 16.23
CA VAL A 519 43.22 3.45 15.19
C VAL A 519 44.61 3.98 15.59
N GLU A 520 45.19 3.42 16.65
CA GLU A 520 46.64 3.12 16.65
C GLU A 520 46.92 1.79 15.92
N GLU A 521 45.87 1.01 15.64
CA GLU A 521 45.92 -0.27 14.94
C GLU A 521 45.45 -0.09 13.49
N GLY A 522 46.39 0.06 12.55
CA GLY A 522 46.08 0.18 11.12
C GLY A 522 45.29 -1.00 10.54
N VAL A 523 44.73 -0.82 9.34
CA VAL A 523 43.97 -1.87 8.63
C VAL A 523 44.93 -2.90 8.03
N ASP A 524 44.95 -4.11 8.59
CA ASP A 524 45.69 -5.26 8.02
C ASP A 524 44.90 -5.83 6.83
N LEU A 525 45.44 -5.67 5.62
CA LEU A 525 44.85 -6.27 4.42
C LEU A 525 45.38 -7.69 4.28
N ASP A 526 44.63 -8.64 4.84
CA ASP A 526 44.92 -10.06 4.69
C ASP A 526 44.68 -10.46 3.22
N TRP A 527 45.76 -10.76 2.50
CA TRP A 527 45.71 -11.19 1.10
C TRP A 527 46.32 -12.60 0.97
N PRO A 528 45.78 -13.47 0.09
CA PRO A 528 46.06 -14.91 0.14
C PRO A 528 47.53 -15.31 -0.09
N GLY A 529 48.33 -14.45 -0.73
CA GLY A 529 49.76 -14.69 -0.95
C GLY A 529 50.68 -14.13 0.14
N ARG A 530 50.15 -13.58 1.25
CA ARG A 530 50.95 -13.05 2.37
C ARG A 530 51.90 -14.10 2.96
N SER A 531 51.44 -15.35 3.10
CA SER A 531 52.24 -16.47 3.63
C SER A 531 53.33 -16.93 2.66
N LEU A 532 53.06 -16.88 1.35
CA LEU A 532 54.04 -17.16 0.29
C LEU A 532 55.07 -16.02 0.19
N ALA A 533 54.62 -14.76 0.19
CA ALA A 533 55.47 -13.58 0.15
C ALA A 533 56.36 -13.44 1.39
N ALA A 534 55.87 -13.86 2.55
CA ALA A 534 56.66 -13.93 3.79
C ALA A 534 57.81 -14.94 3.71
N ARG A 535 57.65 -16.05 2.95
CA ARG A 535 58.65 -17.12 2.80
C ARG A 535 59.58 -16.94 1.60
N SER A 536 59.11 -16.27 0.54
CA SER A 536 59.81 -16.16 -0.75
C SER A 536 60.59 -14.86 -0.93
N GLY A 537 60.29 -13.83 -0.14
CA GLY A 537 60.76 -12.46 -0.40
C GLY A 537 60.07 -11.83 -1.62
N GLY A 538 60.08 -10.50 -1.72
CA GLY A 538 59.50 -9.79 -2.88
C GLY A 538 59.00 -8.39 -2.56
N VAL A 539 58.46 -7.68 -3.57
CA VAL A 539 57.93 -6.31 -3.46
C VAL A 539 56.45 -6.29 -3.82
N MET A 540 55.62 -5.69 -2.97
CA MET A 540 54.20 -5.43 -3.22
C MET A 540 53.96 -3.93 -3.40
N ASP A 541 53.36 -3.57 -4.53
CA ASP A 541 52.87 -2.24 -4.85
C ASP A 541 51.34 -2.21 -4.71
N VAL A 542 50.83 -1.32 -3.87
CA VAL A 542 49.39 -1.06 -3.72
C VAL A 542 49.10 0.34 -4.23
N THR A 543 48.30 0.44 -5.29
CA THR A 543 47.97 1.70 -5.93
C THR A 543 46.45 1.85 -6.05
N ILE A 544 45.93 2.99 -5.60
CA ILE A 544 44.51 3.34 -5.70
C ILE A 544 44.33 4.30 -6.87
N TRP A 545 43.46 3.94 -7.79
CA TRP A 545 43.11 4.70 -8.98
C TRP A 545 41.68 5.19 -8.86
N ASP A 546 41.46 6.45 -9.26
CA ASP A 546 40.12 6.95 -9.50
C ASP A 546 39.78 6.63 -10.95
N ALA A 547 38.71 5.87 -11.18
CA ALA A 547 38.25 5.51 -12.51
C ALA A 547 37.92 6.74 -13.38
N HIS A 548 37.73 7.92 -12.78
CA HIS A 548 37.46 9.19 -13.47
C HIS A 548 38.70 10.08 -13.63
N ARG A 549 39.84 9.72 -13.01
CA ARG A 549 41.16 10.38 -13.19
C ARG A 549 42.27 9.33 -13.31
N PRO A 550 42.37 8.63 -14.44
CA PRO A 550 43.33 7.53 -14.64
C PRO A 550 44.80 8.00 -14.73
N GLU A 551 45.06 9.30 -14.90
CA GLU A 551 46.41 9.84 -15.12
C GLU A 551 47.23 10.05 -13.83
N SER A 552 46.61 9.99 -12.65
CA SER A 552 47.31 10.14 -11.37
C SER A 552 46.73 9.19 -10.31
N PRO A 553 47.55 8.34 -9.67
CA PRO A 553 47.07 7.51 -8.58
C PRO A 553 46.63 8.37 -7.40
N VAL A 554 45.47 8.06 -6.83
CA VAL A 554 44.90 8.72 -5.65
C VAL A 554 45.81 8.49 -4.44
N ALA A 555 46.41 7.30 -4.35
CA ALA A 555 47.44 6.94 -3.39
C ALA A 555 48.26 5.76 -3.92
N GLN A 556 49.55 5.67 -3.57
CA GLN A 556 50.43 4.55 -3.91
C GLN A 556 51.36 4.21 -2.74
N VAL A 557 51.54 2.92 -2.45
CA VAL A 557 52.42 2.40 -1.41
C VAL A 557 53.18 1.19 -1.93
N THR A 558 54.51 1.22 -1.85
CA THR A 558 55.43 0.13 -2.24
C THR A 558 56.10 -0.44 -1.00
N ARG A 559 56.14 -1.76 -0.82
CA ARG A 559 56.84 -2.42 0.31
C ARG A 559 57.49 -3.75 -0.06
N SER A 560 58.65 -4.03 0.53
CA SER A 560 59.28 -5.34 0.47
C SER A 560 58.84 -6.25 1.62
N TYR A 561 58.61 -7.53 1.34
CA TYR A 561 58.31 -8.55 2.35
C TYR A 561 59.60 -9.29 2.72
N ARG A 562 59.96 -9.24 4.01
CA ARG A 562 60.98 -10.07 4.68
C ARG A 562 60.41 -10.52 6.03
N GLU A 563 60.85 -11.67 6.52
CA GLU A 563 60.32 -12.39 7.70
C GLU A 563 60.28 -11.56 9.01
N GLU A 564 61.01 -10.43 9.09
CA GLU A 564 61.09 -9.53 10.26
C GLU A 564 60.44 -8.14 10.08
N ALA A 565 59.75 -7.87 8.96
CA ALA A 565 59.14 -6.56 8.72
C ALA A 565 57.79 -6.40 9.46
N PRO A 566 57.52 -5.25 10.12
CA PRO A 566 56.24 -5.00 10.81
C PRO A 566 55.05 -5.01 9.83
N PRO A 567 53.81 -5.36 10.30
CA PRO A 567 52.61 -5.41 9.46
C PRO A 567 52.34 -4.06 8.77
N PRO A 568 51.69 -4.05 7.59
CA PRO A 568 51.57 -2.87 6.75
C PRO A 568 50.84 -1.73 7.48
N ARG A 569 51.51 -0.58 7.65
CA ARG A 569 50.89 0.66 8.16
C ARG A 569 50.52 1.57 6.99
N LEU A 570 49.23 1.68 6.69
CA LEU A 570 48.69 2.67 5.77
C LEU A 570 48.50 4.00 6.51
N ASN A 571 49.42 4.95 6.34
CA ASN A 571 49.22 6.31 6.84
C ASN A 571 48.31 7.08 5.87
N TRP A 572 47.02 7.14 6.18
CA TRP A 572 46.02 7.88 5.42
C TRP A 572 46.09 9.38 5.73
N TYR A 573 46.93 10.12 5.02
CA TYR A 573 46.73 11.56 4.87
C TYR A 573 46.31 11.84 3.43
N LEU A 574 45.03 11.61 3.13
CA LEU A 574 44.43 12.04 1.88
C LEU A 574 43.85 13.46 2.08
N PRO A 575 44.37 14.49 1.38
CA PRO A 575 43.86 15.84 1.49
C PRO A 575 42.55 16.07 0.70
N ASN A 576 41.89 15.02 0.17
CA ASN A 576 40.73 15.17 -0.71
C ASN A 576 39.44 14.48 -0.20
N PRO A 577 38.29 15.17 -0.09
CA PRO A 577 37.14 14.75 0.70
C PRO A 577 36.04 13.99 -0.09
N LEU A 578 36.40 13.27 -1.16
CA LEU A 578 35.44 12.61 -2.09
C LEU A 578 35.32 11.08 -1.90
N LEU A 579 35.91 10.52 -0.84
CA LEU A 579 35.82 9.09 -0.54
C LEU A 579 34.37 8.67 -0.24
N GLY A 580 33.79 7.88 -1.16
CA GLY A 580 32.47 7.27 -1.03
C GLY A 580 31.44 7.67 -2.09
N GLU A 581 31.70 8.71 -2.91
CA GLU A 581 30.80 9.10 -4.00
C GLU A 581 31.07 8.34 -5.31
N HIS A 582 32.29 7.84 -5.51
CA HIS A 582 32.70 7.12 -6.71
C HIS A 582 33.38 5.77 -6.38
N PRO A 583 33.24 4.76 -7.26
CA PRO A 583 34.03 3.53 -7.18
C PRO A 583 35.50 3.81 -7.49
N TYR A 584 36.40 3.32 -6.64
CA TYR A 584 37.84 3.35 -6.87
C TYR A 584 38.36 2.00 -7.34
N ASP A 585 39.41 2.01 -8.15
CA ASP A 585 40.09 0.81 -8.61
C ASP A 585 41.36 0.63 -7.78
N VAL A 586 41.48 -0.46 -7.03
CA VAL A 586 42.67 -0.74 -6.21
C VAL A 586 43.49 -1.82 -6.89
N SER A 587 44.72 -1.50 -7.28
CA SER A 587 45.66 -2.46 -7.86
C SER A 587 46.70 -2.90 -6.85
N PHE A 588 46.83 -4.20 -6.64
CA PHE A 588 47.91 -4.85 -5.91
C PHE A 588 48.82 -5.53 -6.91
N GLU A 589 50.11 -5.22 -6.89
CA GLU A 589 51.09 -5.77 -7.82
C GLU A 589 52.26 -6.34 -7.03
N TYR A 590 52.38 -7.67 -7.03
CA TYR A 590 53.44 -8.39 -6.32
C TYR A 590 54.48 -8.89 -7.30
N HIS A 591 55.74 -8.66 -6.98
CA HIS A 591 56.92 -9.13 -7.70
C HIS A 591 57.74 -10.03 -6.77
N ASP A 592 57.93 -11.29 -7.15
CA ASP A 592 58.86 -12.18 -6.45
C ASP A 592 60.31 -12.01 -6.94
N GLU A 593 61.26 -12.63 -6.24
CA GLU A 593 62.69 -12.58 -6.61
C GLU A 593 63.03 -13.48 -7.83
N LEU A 594 62.09 -14.30 -8.31
CA LEU A 594 62.24 -15.24 -9.43
C LEU A 594 61.75 -14.66 -10.78
N GLY A 595 61.21 -13.43 -10.78
CA GLY A 595 60.76 -12.70 -11.96
C GLY A 595 59.27 -12.88 -12.30
N THR A 596 58.49 -13.44 -11.39
CA THR A 596 57.04 -13.63 -11.55
C THR A 596 56.29 -12.42 -11.00
N SER A 597 55.40 -11.83 -11.80
CA SER A 597 54.55 -10.71 -11.37
C SER A 597 53.07 -11.11 -11.32
N SER A 598 52.43 -10.82 -10.19
CA SER A 598 51.01 -11.08 -9.94
C SER A 598 50.28 -9.76 -9.71
N ARG A 599 49.34 -9.42 -10.59
CA ARG A 599 48.57 -8.18 -10.50
C ARG A 599 47.09 -8.46 -10.26
N LEU A 600 46.60 -8.03 -9.10
CA LEU A 600 45.19 -8.02 -8.73
C LEU A 600 44.64 -6.61 -8.90
N VAL A 601 43.70 -6.40 -9.82
CA VAL A 601 42.99 -5.13 -9.94
C VAL A 601 41.56 -5.33 -9.47
N VAL A 602 41.25 -4.68 -8.35
CA VAL A 602 39.93 -4.69 -7.74
C VAL A 602 39.19 -3.46 -8.23
N HIS A 603 38.23 -3.66 -9.13
CA HIS A 603 37.42 -2.57 -9.66
C HIS A 603 36.21 -2.31 -8.77
N GLY A 604 35.74 -1.07 -8.72
CA GLY A 604 34.45 -0.80 -8.06
C GLY A 604 34.50 -0.73 -6.53
N VAL A 605 35.65 -0.45 -5.92
CA VAL A 605 35.80 -0.39 -4.46
C VAL A 605 35.10 0.86 -3.93
N HIS A 606 33.97 0.64 -3.26
CA HIS A 606 33.24 1.68 -2.56
C HIS A 606 33.67 1.72 -1.10
N PHE A 607 34.36 2.80 -0.70
CA PHE A 607 34.62 3.05 0.70
C PHE A 607 33.36 3.62 1.36
N THR A 608 32.72 2.85 2.24
CA THR A 608 31.54 3.33 2.98
C THR A 608 31.96 4.01 4.27
N ALA A 609 31.73 5.32 4.37
CA ALA A 609 31.62 5.96 5.68
C ALA A 609 30.41 5.36 6.44
N PRO A 610 30.41 5.34 7.80
CA PRO A 610 29.26 4.91 8.60
C PRO A 610 27.95 5.54 8.07
N LEU A 611 26.78 4.89 8.20
CA LEU A 611 25.49 5.45 7.72
C LEU A 611 25.28 6.88 8.22
N LEU A 612 25.62 7.12 9.49
CA LEU A 612 25.64 8.42 10.15
C LEU A 612 26.65 9.42 9.59
N GLU A 613 27.44 9.14 8.56
CA GLU A 613 28.38 10.03 7.86
C GLU A 613 28.05 10.21 6.37
N GLN A 614 27.22 9.33 5.79
CA GLN A 614 26.85 9.39 4.39
C GLN A 614 25.90 10.55 4.14
N ARG A 615 26.23 11.41 3.16
CA ARG A 615 25.45 12.61 2.84
C ARG A 615 23.98 12.29 2.58
N TRP A 616 23.69 11.24 1.78
CA TRP A 616 22.31 10.88 1.45
C TRP A 616 21.53 10.34 2.67
N PHE A 617 22.15 9.60 3.59
CA PHE A 617 21.48 9.06 4.77
C PHE A 617 21.28 10.13 5.84
N ARG A 618 22.27 11.01 6.06
CA ARG A 618 22.09 12.21 6.88
C ARG A 618 21.01 13.12 6.31
N THR A 619 20.96 13.27 4.98
CA THR A 619 19.88 13.98 4.30
C THR A 619 18.55 13.27 4.47
N ALA A 620 18.47 11.94 4.34
CA ALA A 620 17.23 11.19 4.51
C ALA A 620 16.71 11.23 5.96
N LEU A 621 17.60 11.13 6.94
CA LEU A 621 17.28 11.26 8.36
C LEU A 621 16.88 12.71 8.69
N ALA A 622 17.60 13.71 8.15
CA ALA A 622 17.23 15.11 8.31
C ALA A 622 15.88 15.43 7.65
N CYS A 623 15.59 14.86 6.47
CA CYS A 623 14.29 14.92 5.84
C CYS A 623 13.23 14.27 6.74
N LEU A 624 13.43 13.04 7.20
CA LEU A 624 12.49 12.32 8.08
C LEU A 624 12.22 13.08 9.39
N VAL A 625 13.27 13.62 10.01
CA VAL A 625 13.15 14.45 11.21
C VAL A 625 12.38 15.73 10.88
N ALA A 626 12.68 16.40 9.77
CA ALA A 626 11.95 17.60 9.34
C ALA A 626 10.48 17.30 9.02
N THR A 627 10.17 16.18 8.35
CA THR A 627 8.81 15.69 8.11
C THR A 627 8.09 15.39 9.42
N LEU A 628 8.75 14.75 10.38
CA LEU A 628 8.19 14.49 11.71
C LEU A 628 7.93 15.79 12.48
N PHE A 629 8.85 16.75 12.45
CA PHE A 629 8.65 18.08 13.03
C PHE A 629 7.53 18.88 12.33
N PHE A 630 7.22 18.58 11.08
CA PHE A 630 6.09 19.16 10.37
C PHE A 630 4.75 18.46 10.74
N VAL A 631 4.71 17.12 10.67
CA VAL A 631 3.48 16.32 10.82
C VAL A 631 3.07 16.13 12.28
N VAL A 632 4.00 15.85 13.19
CA VAL A 632 3.69 15.52 14.59
C VAL A 632 2.98 16.68 15.31
N PRO A 633 3.42 17.94 15.20
CA PRO A 633 2.69 19.08 15.74
C PRO A 633 1.30 19.26 15.13
N MET A 634 1.13 18.98 13.82
CA MET A 634 -0.16 19.06 13.15
C MET A 634 -1.17 18.02 13.66
N VAL A 635 -0.71 16.83 14.04
CA VAL A 635 -1.58 15.74 14.48
C VAL A 635 -1.85 15.78 15.99
N LEU A 636 -0.83 16.04 16.81
CA LEU A 636 -0.90 15.82 18.27
C LEU A 636 -1.19 17.07 19.11
N LEU A 637 -0.91 18.29 18.62
CA LEU A 637 -1.07 19.50 19.45
C LEU A 637 -2.47 20.13 19.34
N PRO A 638 -3.05 20.68 20.43
CA PRO A 638 -4.34 21.38 20.38
C PRO A 638 -4.35 22.56 19.40
N ARG A 639 -5.47 22.79 18.71
CA ARG A 639 -5.65 23.82 17.66
C ARG A 639 -5.36 25.27 18.11
N THR A 640 -5.44 25.54 19.42
CA THR A 640 -5.33 26.88 20.02
C THR A 640 -3.92 27.29 20.41
N ARG A 641 -2.92 26.40 20.35
CA ARG A 641 -1.54 26.75 20.74
C ARG A 641 -0.79 27.43 19.59
N LEU A 642 -0.31 28.65 19.84
CA LEU A 642 0.60 29.41 18.95
C LEU A 642 1.76 28.56 18.41
N ILE A 643 2.26 27.64 19.24
CA ILE A 643 3.32 26.68 18.89
C ILE A 643 2.92 25.83 17.68
N ARG A 644 1.68 25.35 17.57
CA ARG A 644 1.23 24.56 16.41
C ARG A 644 1.11 25.39 15.12
N GLN A 645 0.76 26.68 15.24
CA GLN A 645 0.56 27.57 14.09
C GLN A 645 1.88 27.96 13.43
N TRP A 646 2.92 28.17 14.26
CA TRP A 646 4.20 28.68 13.82
C TRP A 646 5.28 27.62 13.71
N VAL A 647 5.29 26.54 14.52
CA VAL A 647 6.38 25.53 14.48
C VAL A 647 6.63 24.99 13.07
N PRO A 648 5.61 24.53 12.31
CA PRO A 648 5.81 24.02 10.94
C PRO A 648 6.43 25.08 10.00
N PHE A 649 6.03 26.34 10.16
CA PHE A 649 6.56 27.46 9.38
C PHE A 649 7.93 27.92 9.85
N SER A 650 8.20 27.95 11.15
CA SER A 650 9.51 28.35 11.68
C SER A 650 10.55 27.30 11.35
N THR A 651 10.22 26.01 11.36
CA THR A 651 11.12 24.98 10.83
C THR A 651 11.38 25.17 9.35
N TRP A 652 10.37 25.54 8.56
CA TRP A 652 10.55 25.80 7.13
C TRP A 652 11.32 27.10 6.83
N LEU A 653 10.95 28.21 7.45
CA LEU A 653 11.54 29.54 7.25
C LEU A 653 12.97 29.62 7.79
N VAL A 654 13.26 29.01 8.95
CA VAL A 654 14.64 28.92 9.48
C VAL A 654 15.52 28.07 8.55
N ASN A 655 14.95 27.03 7.92
CA ASN A 655 15.70 26.18 6.99
C ASN A 655 15.85 26.78 5.58
N VAL A 656 14.95 27.67 5.13
CA VAL A 656 14.88 28.11 3.72
C VAL A 656 15.14 29.61 3.51
N LEU A 657 14.72 30.51 4.42
CA LEU A 657 14.62 31.97 4.15
C LEU A 657 15.32 32.89 5.16
N GLY A 658 15.47 32.50 6.42
CA GLY A 658 16.18 33.33 7.41
C GLY A 658 17.65 33.45 7.04
N GLY A 659 18.28 34.61 7.23
CA GLY A 659 19.71 34.89 6.95
C GLY A 659 20.73 33.94 7.60
N GLY A 660 20.25 32.95 8.37
CA GLY A 660 20.97 31.73 8.69
C GLY A 660 21.13 30.75 7.52
N GLY A 661 20.60 30.96 6.31
CA GLY A 661 20.87 30.09 5.16
C GLY A 661 22.37 29.93 4.86
N LEU A 662 23.19 30.95 5.17
CA LEU A 662 24.65 30.85 5.13
C LEU A 662 25.22 30.13 6.37
N ALA A 663 24.68 30.38 7.57
CA ALA A 663 25.12 29.74 8.81
C ALA A 663 24.74 28.25 8.89
N LEU A 664 23.53 27.88 8.44
CA LEU A 664 23.01 26.52 8.28
C LEU A 664 23.52 25.87 7.00
N SER A 665 23.90 26.59 5.94
CA SER A 665 24.74 25.99 4.91
C SER A 665 26.11 25.65 5.48
N GLY A 666 26.63 26.45 6.42
CA GLY A 666 27.82 26.15 7.21
C GLY A 666 27.61 24.91 8.08
N VAL A 667 26.57 24.88 8.90
CA VAL A 667 26.23 23.73 9.76
C VAL A 667 25.82 22.49 8.94
N ALA A 668 25.13 22.62 7.80
CA ALA A 668 24.82 21.51 6.90
C ALA A 668 26.05 21.05 6.12
N ARG A 669 27.00 21.94 5.83
CA ARG A 669 28.32 21.59 5.28
C ARG A 669 29.18 20.87 6.32
N ASP A 670 29.15 21.32 7.57
CA ASP A 670 29.83 20.72 8.72
C ASP A 670 29.18 19.37 9.09
N LEU A 671 27.85 19.28 9.07
CA LEU A 671 27.06 18.06 9.25
C LEU A 671 26.94 17.23 7.96
N ARG A 672 27.56 17.62 6.84
CA ARG A 672 27.55 16.87 5.56
C ARG A 672 26.14 16.49 5.06
N ILE A 673 25.15 17.39 5.09
CA ILE A 673 23.79 17.19 4.55
C ILE A 673 23.67 17.86 3.17
N HIS A 674 23.13 17.16 2.18
CA HIS A 674 22.87 17.71 0.84
C HIS A 674 21.70 18.71 0.85
N PHE A 675 22.03 19.97 1.14
CA PHE A 675 21.06 21.05 1.35
C PHE A 675 20.02 21.21 0.22
N PRO A 676 20.38 21.14 -1.09
CA PRO A 676 19.37 21.23 -2.16
C PRO A 676 18.30 20.14 -2.15
N VAL A 677 18.65 18.92 -1.71
CA VAL A 677 17.70 17.79 -1.67
C VAL A 677 16.78 17.92 -0.48
N LEU A 678 17.29 18.36 0.68
CA LEU A 678 16.48 18.68 1.84
C LEU A 678 15.46 19.77 1.51
N VAL A 679 15.89 20.85 0.83
CA VAL A 679 15.00 21.91 0.35
C VAL A 679 13.99 21.35 -0.67
N GLY A 680 14.43 20.50 -1.60
CA GLY A 680 13.57 19.85 -2.59
C GLY A 680 12.46 18.99 -1.97
N VAL A 681 12.78 18.19 -0.96
CA VAL A 681 11.79 17.36 -0.23
C VAL A 681 10.81 18.22 0.54
N LEU A 682 11.27 19.27 1.23
CA LEU A 682 10.39 20.21 1.93
C LEU A 682 9.44 20.95 0.97
N CYS A 683 9.93 21.34 -0.22
CA CYS A 683 9.09 21.92 -1.27
C CYS A 683 8.07 20.91 -1.82
N ALA A 684 8.50 19.66 -2.07
CA ALA A 684 7.61 18.60 -2.53
C ALA A 684 6.52 18.27 -1.50
N GLU A 685 6.85 18.24 -0.20
CA GLU A 685 5.88 18.07 0.89
C GLU A 685 4.87 19.21 0.95
N MET A 686 5.30 20.46 0.76
CA MET A 686 4.39 21.60 0.68
C MET A 686 3.40 21.46 -0.49
N ILE A 687 3.89 21.07 -1.68
CA ILE A 687 3.06 20.84 -2.87
C ILE A 687 2.10 19.67 -2.61
N LEU A 688 2.60 18.57 -2.05
CA LEU A 688 1.78 17.38 -1.74
C LEU A 688 0.69 17.71 -0.70
N CYS A 689 1.00 18.52 0.31
CA CYS A 689 0.01 19.00 1.27
C CYS A 689 -1.05 19.88 0.60
N LEU A 690 -0.67 20.79 -0.30
CA LEU A 690 -1.62 21.60 -1.07
C LEU A 690 -2.55 20.72 -1.92
N VAL A 691 -1.99 19.73 -2.62
CA VAL A 691 -2.75 18.77 -3.42
C VAL A 691 -3.68 17.94 -2.54
N ALA A 692 -3.17 17.37 -1.44
CA ALA A 692 -3.97 16.59 -0.49
C ALA A 692 -5.09 17.42 0.15
N GLY A 693 -4.82 18.71 0.45
CA GLY A 693 -5.82 19.66 0.91
C GLY A 693 -6.93 19.90 -0.11
N ALA A 694 -6.65 19.92 -1.40
CA ALA A 694 -7.67 20.07 -2.44
C ALA A 694 -8.61 18.85 -2.55
N PHE A 695 -8.11 17.66 -2.20
CA PHE A 695 -8.91 16.41 -2.24
C PHE A 695 -9.60 16.06 -0.92
N SER A 696 -9.07 16.52 0.23
CA SER A 696 -9.60 16.17 1.56
C SER A 696 -9.99 17.40 2.40
N PRO A 697 -11.28 17.58 2.73
CA PRO A 697 -11.73 18.68 3.60
C PRO A 697 -11.07 18.69 4.99
N ALA A 698 -10.76 17.52 5.54
CA ALA A 698 -10.11 17.42 6.84
C ALA A 698 -8.66 17.95 6.79
N VAL A 699 -7.91 17.59 5.74
CA VAL A 699 -6.54 18.07 5.52
C VAL A 699 -6.55 19.56 5.21
N PHE A 700 -7.50 20.04 4.40
CA PHE A 700 -7.66 21.46 4.11
C PHE A 700 -7.87 22.30 5.38
N ARG A 701 -8.77 21.85 6.28
CA ARG A 701 -9.03 22.54 7.56
C ARG A 701 -7.79 22.51 8.47
N LEU A 702 -7.01 21.42 8.46
CA LEU A 702 -5.75 21.34 9.20
C LEU A 702 -4.70 22.33 8.67
N LEU A 703 -4.55 22.40 7.34
CA LEU A 703 -3.63 23.33 6.68
C LEU A 703 -4.06 24.79 6.87
N ALA A 704 -5.36 25.07 6.88
CA ALA A 704 -5.89 26.40 7.16
C ALA A 704 -5.46 26.95 8.51
N CYS A 705 -5.26 26.09 9.52
CA CYS A 705 -4.77 26.47 10.84
C CYS A 705 -3.24 26.66 10.92
N THR A 706 -2.49 26.52 9.83
CA THR A 706 -1.03 26.57 9.82
C THR A 706 -0.48 27.61 8.85
N LYS A 707 0.51 28.40 9.28
CA LYS A 707 1.27 29.27 8.38
C LYS A 707 2.26 28.41 7.56
N PRO A 708 2.55 28.71 6.28
CA PRO A 708 2.05 29.83 5.47
C PRO A 708 0.75 29.50 4.71
N PHE A 709 0.28 28.24 4.76
CA PHE A 709 -0.89 27.78 4.00
C PHE A 709 -2.15 28.59 4.26
N GLN A 710 -2.33 29.11 5.47
CA GLN A 710 -3.45 30.00 5.82
C GLN A 710 -3.60 31.19 4.85
N TRP A 711 -2.51 31.74 4.30
CA TRP A 711 -2.59 32.81 3.30
C TRP A 711 -3.06 32.32 1.93
N LEU A 712 -2.79 31.07 1.59
CA LEU A 712 -3.23 30.43 0.34
C LEU A 712 -4.67 29.91 0.42
N VAL A 713 -5.23 29.73 1.62
CA VAL A 713 -6.59 29.21 1.80
C VAL A 713 -7.66 30.07 1.14
N PRO A 714 -7.69 31.41 1.29
CA PRO A 714 -8.65 32.25 0.57
C PRO A 714 -8.59 32.08 -0.95
N LEU A 715 -7.39 31.92 -1.53
CA LEU A 715 -7.21 31.66 -2.96
C LEU A 715 -7.72 30.26 -3.34
N GLY A 716 -7.43 29.24 -2.53
CA GLY A 716 -7.94 27.88 -2.75
C GLY A 716 -9.47 27.79 -2.68
N LEU A 717 -10.12 28.65 -1.88
CA LEU A 717 -11.58 28.75 -1.77
C LEU A 717 -12.22 29.51 -2.94
N GLU A 718 -11.46 30.13 -3.84
CA GLU A 718 -11.99 30.68 -5.10
C GLU A 718 -12.43 29.58 -6.06
N LEU A 719 -11.78 28.42 -5.97
CA LEU A 719 -12.10 27.27 -6.82
C LEU A 719 -13.47 26.70 -6.40
N PRO A 720 -14.48 26.69 -7.29
CA PRO A 720 -15.84 26.29 -6.94
C PRO A 720 -15.92 24.86 -6.38
N ALA A 721 -15.11 23.95 -6.94
CA ALA A 721 -15.05 22.56 -6.49
C ALA A 721 -14.55 22.42 -5.04
N THR A 722 -13.50 23.17 -4.68
CA THR A 722 -12.94 23.20 -3.32
C THR A 722 -13.95 23.81 -2.37
N ARG A 723 -14.52 24.97 -2.72
CA ARG A 723 -15.51 25.67 -1.89
C ARG A 723 -16.74 24.80 -1.61
N ARG A 724 -17.28 24.11 -2.62
CA ARG A 724 -18.39 23.14 -2.46
C ARG A 724 -18.04 22.03 -1.46
N ARG A 725 -16.84 21.47 -1.54
CA ARG A 725 -16.39 20.38 -0.64
C ARG A 725 -16.19 20.86 0.79
N ILE A 726 -15.53 22.00 1.00
CA ILE A 726 -15.21 22.53 2.33
C ILE A 726 -16.48 22.95 3.08
N PHE A 727 -17.40 23.65 2.41
CA PHE A 727 -18.66 24.13 2.98
C PHE A 727 -19.80 23.09 2.91
N GLY A 728 -19.58 21.92 2.33
CA GLY A 728 -20.63 20.90 2.19
C GLY A 728 -21.23 20.43 3.52
N ASP A 729 -20.42 20.33 4.59
CA ASP A 729 -20.93 20.05 5.95
C ASP A 729 -21.80 21.18 6.48
N TYR A 730 -21.37 22.42 6.25
CA TYR A 730 -22.09 23.63 6.68
C TYR A 730 -23.44 23.74 5.97
N VAL A 731 -23.48 23.57 4.65
CA VAL A 731 -24.71 23.59 3.86
C VAL A 731 -25.69 22.51 4.33
N ARG A 732 -25.21 21.28 4.57
CA ARG A 732 -26.04 20.20 5.14
C ARG A 732 -26.56 20.54 6.53
N HIS A 733 -25.73 21.15 7.38
CA HIS A 733 -26.16 21.62 8.70
C HIS A 733 -27.28 22.67 8.58
N MET A 734 -27.13 23.63 7.66
CA MET A 734 -28.13 24.69 7.43
C MET A 734 -29.46 24.14 6.89
N HIS A 735 -29.42 23.17 5.98
CA HIS A 735 -30.64 22.48 5.53
C HIS A 735 -31.40 21.82 6.68
N ARG A 736 -30.69 21.07 7.55
CA ARG A 736 -31.30 20.45 8.74
C ARG A 736 -31.86 21.49 9.70
N LYS A 737 -31.17 22.62 9.85
CA LYS A 737 -31.61 23.74 10.70
C LYS A 737 -32.90 24.37 10.18
N LEU A 738 -32.96 24.68 8.88
CA LEU A 738 -34.19 25.17 8.24
C LEU A 738 -35.36 24.18 8.38
N GLU A 739 -35.11 22.89 8.19
CA GLU A 739 -36.14 21.86 8.35
C GLU A 739 -36.60 21.72 9.81
N THR A 740 -35.67 21.82 10.76
CA THR A 740 -35.98 21.81 12.19
C THR A 740 -36.82 23.03 12.57
N SER A 741 -36.44 24.23 12.12
CA SER A 741 -37.23 25.45 12.32
C SER A 741 -38.62 25.33 11.69
N ARG A 742 -38.74 24.73 10.50
CA ARG A 742 -40.04 24.48 9.85
C ARG A 742 -40.93 23.60 10.71
N ARG A 743 -40.40 22.48 11.22
CA ARG A 743 -41.13 21.53 12.09
C ARG A 743 -41.52 22.18 13.42
N GLN A 744 -40.61 22.93 14.04
CA GLN A 744 -40.85 23.67 15.29
C GLN A 744 -41.95 24.72 15.12
N SER A 745 -41.97 25.41 13.97
CA SER A 745 -43.06 26.31 13.61
C SER A 745 -44.27 25.54 13.06
N ASN A 746 -44.71 24.44 13.69
CA ASN A 746 -45.93 23.67 13.35
C ASN A 746 -46.07 23.31 11.85
N ASP A 747 -44.99 22.80 11.25
CA ASP A 747 -44.90 22.41 9.83
C ASP A 747 -45.36 23.51 8.87
N GLU A 748 -44.86 24.74 9.09
CA GLU A 748 -45.17 25.86 8.21
C GLU A 748 -44.77 25.57 6.76
N ARG A 749 -45.72 25.74 5.84
CA ARG A 749 -45.50 25.66 4.39
C ARG A 749 -45.38 27.08 3.84
N PHE A 750 -44.30 27.33 3.09
CA PHE A 750 -44.14 28.57 2.36
C PHE A 750 -45.07 28.58 1.15
N VAL A 751 -45.75 29.71 0.96
CA VAL A 751 -46.59 30.00 -0.20
C VAL A 751 -46.14 31.37 -0.70
N SER A 752 -45.89 31.47 -2.00
CA SER A 752 -45.47 32.73 -2.62
C SER A 752 -46.60 33.76 -2.47
N MET A 753 -46.39 34.74 -1.59
CA MET A 753 -47.32 35.84 -1.30
C MET A 753 -46.87 37.10 -2.04
N PRO A 754 -47.80 37.98 -2.45
CA PRO A 754 -47.44 39.26 -3.03
C PRO A 754 -46.64 40.12 -2.04
N VAL A 755 -45.59 40.79 -2.54
CA VAL A 755 -44.66 41.61 -1.76
C VAL A 755 -44.50 42.95 -2.45
N ASP A 756 -44.57 44.03 -1.67
CA ASP A 756 -44.20 45.37 -2.14
C ASP A 756 -42.70 45.57 -2.02
N PHE A 757 -42.07 45.88 -3.15
CA PHE A 757 -40.64 46.17 -3.21
C PHE A 757 -40.39 47.66 -3.29
N LEU A 758 -39.49 48.14 -2.44
CA LEU A 758 -38.92 49.49 -2.51
C LEU A 758 -37.40 49.35 -2.55
N GLU A 759 -36.75 49.92 -3.56
CA GLU A 759 -35.30 49.87 -3.68
C GLU A 759 -34.67 51.26 -3.66
N GLY A 760 -33.39 51.30 -3.30
CA GLY A 760 -32.55 52.49 -3.39
C GLY A 760 -31.07 52.15 -3.35
N GLY A 761 -30.23 53.12 -3.73
CA GLY A 761 -28.78 52.98 -3.71
C GLY A 761 -28.06 54.22 -4.23
N THR A 762 -26.77 54.34 -3.91
CA THR A 762 -25.93 55.51 -4.24
C THR A 762 -25.45 55.54 -5.69
N SER A 763 -25.74 54.50 -6.50
CA SER A 763 -25.25 54.32 -7.88
C SER A 763 -26.34 54.34 -8.96
N PHE A 764 -27.53 54.91 -8.69
CA PHE A 764 -28.48 55.23 -9.75
C PHE A 764 -28.16 56.62 -10.32
N PRO A 765 -27.89 56.77 -11.63
CA PRO A 765 -27.98 58.08 -12.23
C PRO A 765 -29.42 58.57 -11.99
N LEU A 766 -29.54 59.73 -11.33
CA LEU A 766 -30.76 60.52 -11.31
C LEU A 766 -31.16 60.83 -12.75
N HIS A 767 -32.02 59.99 -13.35
CA HIS A 767 -32.94 60.51 -14.35
C HIS A 767 -34.07 61.20 -13.58
N GLU A 768 -33.85 62.47 -13.28
CA GLU A 768 -34.92 63.45 -13.12
C GLU A 768 -35.67 63.52 -14.45
N ASP A 769 -36.70 62.69 -14.63
CA ASP A 769 -37.88 62.95 -15.48
C ASP A 769 -38.68 61.66 -15.68
N THR A 770 -39.41 61.26 -14.64
CA THR A 770 -40.73 60.60 -14.68
C THR A 770 -41.01 60.03 -13.27
N GLY A 771 -42.16 60.38 -12.69
CA GLY A 771 -42.53 60.04 -11.31
C GLY A 771 -42.82 58.55 -11.03
N GLN A 772 -42.14 57.62 -11.69
CA GLN A 772 -42.23 56.18 -11.44
C GLN A 772 -40.82 55.61 -11.28
N ARG A 773 -40.43 55.32 -10.03
CA ARG A 773 -39.25 54.50 -9.73
C ARG A 773 -39.53 53.09 -10.25
N ALA A 774 -38.98 52.75 -11.41
CA ALA A 774 -39.07 51.40 -11.96
C ALA A 774 -38.29 50.43 -11.06
N SER A 775 -38.99 49.42 -10.54
CA SER A 775 -38.38 48.27 -9.87
C SER A 775 -37.40 47.56 -10.80
N CYS A 776 -36.16 47.33 -10.37
CA CYS A 776 -35.20 46.47 -11.07
C CYS A 776 -35.60 44.99 -11.10
N LEU A 777 -36.63 44.58 -10.36
CA LEU A 777 -37.15 43.21 -10.36
C LEU A 777 -38.24 43.08 -11.43
N PRO A 778 -38.12 42.13 -12.37
CA PRO A 778 -39.19 41.82 -13.33
C PRO A 778 -40.47 41.41 -12.60
N ASP A 779 -41.62 41.95 -13.01
CA ASP A 779 -42.94 41.60 -12.46
C ASP A 779 -43.29 40.10 -12.61
N SER A 780 -42.53 39.36 -13.42
CA SER A 780 -42.73 37.93 -13.69
C SER A 780 -42.09 36.98 -12.68
N TRP A 781 -41.25 37.47 -11.76
CA TRP A 781 -40.53 36.61 -10.80
C TRP A 781 -41.29 36.42 -9.50
N GLU A 782 -41.15 35.23 -8.90
CA GLU A 782 -41.66 35.04 -7.56
C GLU A 782 -40.86 35.90 -6.56
N PRO A 783 -41.49 36.54 -5.56
CA PRO A 783 -40.82 37.47 -4.65
C PRO A 783 -39.57 36.92 -3.95
N ALA A 784 -39.57 35.64 -3.59
CA ALA A 784 -38.40 34.99 -2.99
C ALA A 784 -37.21 34.89 -3.97
N GLU A 785 -37.47 34.67 -5.26
CA GLU A 785 -36.45 34.64 -6.31
C GLU A 785 -35.86 36.04 -6.56
N GLY A 786 -36.71 37.07 -6.55
CA GLY A 786 -36.27 38.46 -6.65
C GLY A 786 -35.33 38.88 -5.52
N ILE A 787 -35.67 38.53 -4.28
CA ILE A 787 -34.80 38.76 -3.12
C ILE A 787 -33.49 37.96 -3.24
N PHE A 788 -33.58 36.67 -3.61
CA PHE A 788 -32.41 35.83 -3.84
C PHE A 788 -31.44 36.45 -4.86
N LEU A 789 -31.96 36.98 -5.97
CA LEU A 789 -31.15 37.59 -7.03
C LEU A 789 -30.55 38.93 -6.60
N CYS A 790 -31.29 39.73 -5.81
CA CYS A 790 -30.75 40.95 -5.19
C CYS A 790 -29.54 40.65 -4.28
N LEU A 791 -29.57 39.54 -3.53
CA LEU A 791 -28.49 39.15 -2.61
C LEU A 791 -27.29 38.50 -3.32
N THR A 792 -27.54 37.78 -4.41
CA THR A 792 -26.55 36.86 -5.02
C THR A 792 -26.10 37.23 -6.42
N HIS A 793 -26.49 38.40 -6.93
CA HIS A 793 -26.14 38.85 -8.29
C HIS A 793 -24.65 38.61 -8.63
N PRO A 794 -24.32 38.11 -9.85
CA PRO A 794 -22.94 37.80 -10.22
C PRO A 794 -21.98 38.99 -10.04
N GLU A 795 -22.44 40.17 -10.42
CA GLU A 795 -21.70 41.41 -10.26
C GLU A 795 -21.88 42.00 -8.85
N PRO A 796 -20.79 42.18 -8.06
CA PRO A 796 -20.86 42.68 -6.68
C PRO A 796 -21.56 44.04 -6.52
N ARG A 797 -21.45 44.91 -7.53
CA ARG A 797 -22.08 46.24 -7.55
C ARG A 797 -23.61 46.18 -7.59
N HIS A 798 -24.16 45.07 -8.09
CA HIS A 798 -25.59 44.86 -8.17
C HIS A 798 -26.15 44.08 -6.96
N ARG A 799 -25.30 43.64 -6.02
CA ARG A 799 -25.78 43.00 -4.80
C ARG A 799 -26.28 44.04 -3.80
N GLY A 800 -27.46 43.84 -3.22
CA GLY A 800 -28.07 44.74 -2.23
C GLY A 800 -28.40 44.05 -0.91
N SER A 801 -28.46 44.82 0.18
CA SER A 801 -28.94 44.35 1.48
C SER A 801 -30.47 44.41 1.53
N VAL A 802 -31.12 43.41 2.10
CA VAL A 802 -32.57 43.24 2.09
C VAL A 802 -33.16 43.32 3.49
N LEU A 803 -34.22 44.11 3.64
CA LEU A 803 -35.04 44.17 4.84
C LEU A 803 -36.48 43.75 4.50
N ILE A 804 -36.91 42.62 5.04
CA ILE A 804 -38.28 42.14 4.97
C ILE A 804 -39.04 42.73 6.17
N GLU A 805 -39.95 43.66 5.90
CA GLU A 805 -40.60 44.47 6.92
C GLU A 805 -42.12 44.43 6.79
N SER A 806 -42.80 44.09 7.89
CA SER A 806 -44.27 44.12 7.98
C SER A 806 -44.72 43.94 9.43
N ALA A 807 -46.02 44.14 9.68
CA ALA A 807 -46.64 43.73 10.93
C ALA A 807 -46.53 42.20 11.18
N GLY A 808 -46.89 41.77 12.39
CA GLY A 808 -46.99 40.36 12.76
C GLY A 808 -47.96 39.59 11.86
N GLY A 809 -47.72 38.29 11.66
CA GLY A 809 -48.69 37.41 10.98
C GLY A 809 -48.71 37.43 9.45
N ARG A 810 -47.90 38.26 8.77
CA ARG A 810 -47.81 38.30 7.28
C ARG A 810 -46.77 37.34 6.66
N GLY A 811 -46.09 36.52 7.46
CA GLY A 811 -45.16 35.49 6.98
C GLY A 811 -43.76 35.96 6.60
N LYS A 812 -43.22 37.00 7.27
CA LYS A 812 -41.82 37.48 7.10
C LYS A 812 -40.79 36.36 7.23
N SER A 813 -40.85 35.61 8.33
CA SER A 813 -39.90 34.53 8.61
C SER A 813 -40.06 33.36 7.63
N ALA A 814 -41.26 33.13 7.10
CA ALA A 814 -41.49 32.13 6.05
C ALA A 814 -40.79 32.54 4.75
N LEU A 815 -40.91 33.81 4.34
CA LEU A 815 -40.21 34.38 3.19
C LEU A 815 -38.69 34.35 3.37
N LEU A 816 -38.18 34.76 4.54
CA LEU A 816 -36.75 34.67 4.84
C LEU A 816 -36.24 33.24 4.73
N ARG A 817 -36.93 32.26 5.32
CA ARG A 817 -36.55 30.84 5.24
C ARG A 817 -36.50 30.34 3.79
N GLU A 818 -37.45 30.74 2.96
CA GLU A 818 -37.46 30.36 1.55
C GLU A 818 -36.29 30.98 0.78
N VAL A 819 -35.98 32.26 1.02
CA VAL A 819 -34.81 32.91 0.42
C VAL A 819 -33.52 32.20 0.83
N VAL A 820 -33.36 31.86 2.11
CA VAL A 820 -32.18 31.10 2.58
C VAL A 820 -32.13 29.73 1.92
N ARG A 821 -33.27 29.04 1.75
CA ARG A 821 -33.34 27.76 1.02
C ARG A 821 -32.87 27.92 -0.43
N LEU A 822 -33.34 28.95 -1.14
CA LEU A 822 -32.92 29.26 -2.51
C LEU A 822 -31.43 29.59 -2.59
N MET A 823 -30.88 30.32 -1.62
CA MET A 823 -29.45 30.60 -1.52
C MET A 823 -28.60 29.35 -1.35
N LEU A 824 -29.01 28.41 -0.49
CA LEU A 824 -28.30 27.14 -0.31
C LEU A 824 -28.32 26.30 -1.60
N VAL A 825 -29.48 26.18 -2.25
CA VAL A 825 -29.61 25.48 -3.54
C VAL A 825 -28.78 26.19 -4.63
N GLY A 826 -28.78 27.51 -4.63
CA GLY A 826 -27.98 28.35 -5.51
C GLY A 826 -26.49 28.08 -5.33
N PHE A 827 -26.00 28.05 -4.10
CA PHE A 827 -24.61 27.73 -3.77
C PHE A 827 -24.21 26.31 -4.19
N GLU A 828 -25.06 25.31 -3.95
CA GLU A 828 -24.79 23.95 -4.38
C GLU A 828 -24.60 23.85 -5.90
N LYS A 829 -25.44 24.55 -6.68
CA LYS A 829 -25.32 24.64 -8.14
C LYS A 829 -24.10 25.46 -8.56
N ASN A 830 -23.94 26.65 -7.99
CA ASN A 830 -22.83 27.56 -8.27
C ASN A 830 -22.13 28.02 -6.95
N PRO A 831 -21.03 27.36 -6.57
CA PRO A 831 -20.32 27.66 -5.32
C PRO A 831 -19.65 29.04 -5.26
N SER A 832 -19.63 29.81 -6.35
CA SER A 832 -19.15 31.20 -6.32
C SER A 832 -20.17 32.18 -5.73
N LEU A 833 -21.41 31.75 -5.52
CA LEU A 833 -22.44 32.56 -4.86
C LEU A 833 -22.18 32.66 -3.34
N PRO A 834 -22.59 33.76 -2.69
CA PRO A 834 -22.36 33.92 -1.26
C PRO A 834 -23.25 32.97 -0.43
N LEU A 835 -22.70 32.48 0.69
CA LEU A 835 -23.39 31.55 1.60
C LEU A 835 -24.20 32.30 2.65
N PRO A 836 -25.45 31.89 2.94
CA PRO A 836 -26.23 32.49 4.02
C PRO A 836 -25.73 32.04 5.39
N VAL A 837 -25.50 32.99 6.30
CA VAL A 837 -25.07 32.77 7.68
C VAL A 837 -26.17 33.26 8.63
N LEU A 838 -26.85 32.32 9.29
CA LEU A 838 -27.90 32.65 10.28
C LEU A 838 -27.26 33.11 11.60
N CYS A 839 -27.29 34.42 11.83
CA CYS A 839 -26.73 35.07 13.01
C CYS A 839 -27.70 34.97 14.21
N ASP A 840 -27.14 34.80 15.41
CA ASP A 840 -27.90 34.76 16.67
C ASP A 840 -28.43 36.14 17.03
N SER A 841 -29.73 36.23 17.28
CA SER A 841 -30.42 37.46 17.66
C SER A 841 -29.99 37.98 19.04
N ARG A 842 -29.27 37.19 19.84
CA ARG A 842 -28.74 37.61 21.16
C ARG A 842 -27.46 38.42 21.08
N SER A 843 -26.77 38.39 19.96
CA SER A 843 -25.52 39.12 19.80
C SER A 843 -25.79 40.61 19.67
N ARG A 844 -25.05 41.41 20.44
CA ARG A 844 -25.12 42.89 20.39
C ARG A 844 -24.37 43.48 19.20
N ASP A 845 -23.56 42.66 18.54
CA ASP A 845 -22.70 43.02 17.41
C ASP A 845 -22.82 41.96 16.30
N LEU A 846 -22.91 42.41 15.05
CA LEU A 846 -23.10 41.54 13.89
C LEU A 846 -21.85 40.75 13.50
N GLU A 847 -20.65 41.30 13.72
CA GLU A 847 -19.38 40.62 13.42
C GLU A 847 -19.20 39.44 14.38
N ASP A 848 -19.40 39.65 15.68
CA ASP A 848 -19.36 38.58 16.68
C ASP A 848 -20.47 37.54 16.44
N ALA A 849 -21.67 37.97 16.04
CA ALA A 849 -22.76 37.07 15.66
C ALA A 849 -22.39 36.16 14.48
N ALA A 850 -21.74 36.72 13.46
CA ALA A 850 -21.31 35.98 12.28
C ALA A 850 -20.24 34.94 12.64
N PHE A 851 -19.22 35.31 13.44
CA PHE A 851 -18.18 34.39 13.84
C PHE A 851 -18.73 33.25 14.71
N GLN A 852 -19.61 33.54 15.66
CA GLN A 852 -20.26 32.51 16.48
C GLN A 852 -21.09 31.53 15.62
N ALA A 853 -21.81 32.04 14.62
CA ALA A 853 -22.56 31.19 13.68
C ALA A 853 -21.64 30.31 12.81
N LEU A 854 -20.44 30.81 12.49
CA LEU A 854 -19.45 30.13 11.66
C LEU A 854 -18.57 29.13 12.42
N GLU A 855 -18.55 29.13 13.76
CA GLU A 855 -17.81 28.15 14.57
C GLU A 855 -18.16 26.69 14.26
N VAL A 856 -19.36 26.44 13.73
CA VAL A 856 -19.81 25.11 13.27
C VAL A 856 -18.95 24.60 12.10
N ASN A 857 -18.35 25.49 11.32
CA ASN A 857 -17.38 25.17 10.28
C ASN A 857 -15.95 25.38 10.84
N PRO A 858 -15.10 24.35 10.94
CA PRO A 858 -13.78 24.47 11.56
C PRO A 858 -12.75 25.14 10.63
N LEU A 859 -12.95 26.43 10.33
CA LEU A 859 -11.92 27.30 9.74
C LEU A 859 -11.47 28.34 10.79
N PRO A 860 -10.22 28.84 10.69
CA PRO A 860 -9.74 29.91 11.58
C PRO A 860 -10.52 31.22 11.40
N ARG A 861 -10.59 32.03 12.46
CA ARG A 861 -11.26 33.34 12.46
C ARG A 861 -10.72 34.26 11.35
N GLU A 862 -9.40 34.26 11.12
CA GLU A 862 -8.78 35.13 10.11
C GLU A 862 -9.18 34.72 8.68
N VAL A 863 -9.46 33.43 8.45
CA VAL A 863 -9.97 32.97 7.15
C VAL A 863 -11.43 33.42 6.98
N HIS A 864 -12.24 33.31 8.02
CA HIS A 864 -13.62 33.83 7.98
C HIS A 864 -13.66 35.36 7.78
N GLU A 865 -12.76 36.11 8.42
CA GLU A 865 -12.62 37.55 8.21
C GLU A 865 -12.25 37.88 6.75
N ALA A 866 -11.30 37.14 6.16
CA ALA A 866 -10.96 37.30 4.74
C ALA A 866 -12.15 37.00 3.80
N LEU A 867 -12.98 36.01 4.12
CA LEU A 867 -14.18 35.67 3.34
C LEU A 867 -15.29 36.73 3.51
N LEU A 868 -15.43 37.32 4.70
CA LEU A 868 -16.34 38.46 4.92
C LEU A 868 -15.91 39.67 4.09
N LEU A 869 -14.61 40.01 4.08
CA LEU A 869 -14.06 41.10 3.26
C LEU A 869 -14.22 40.87 1.75
N ARG A 870 -14.43 39.62 1.32
CA ARG A 870 -14.70 39.27 -0.08
C ARG A 870 -16.19 39.27 -0.43
N GLY A 871 -17.09 39.40 0.55
CA GLY A 871 -18.53 39.27 0.34
C GLY A 871 -18.96 37.84 0.01
N ASP A 872 -18.25 36.83 0.53
CA ASP A 872 -18.57 35.41 0.34
C ASP A 872 -19.69 34.89 1.25
N TYR A 873 -20.16 35.75 2.17
CA TYR A 873 -21.27 35.49 3.08
C TYR A 873 -22.38 36.53 2.94
N VAL A 874 -23.61 36.10 3.18
CA VAL A 874 -24.77 36.96 3.46
C VAL A 874 -25.17 36.72 4.91
N LEU A 875 -25.19 37.77 5.72
CA LEU A 875 -25.61 37.65 7.13
C LEU A 875 -27.12 37.74 7.23
N VAL A 876 -27.71 36.80 7.94
CA VAL A 876 -29.16 36.63 8.03
C VAL A 876 -29.59 36.78 9.48
N VAL A 877 -30.51 37.71 9.75
CA VAL A 877 -31.08 37.93 11.09
C VAL A 877 -32.60 37.92 10.98
N ASP A 878 -33.25 37.02 11.74
CA ASP A 878 -34.71 36.96 11.82
C ASP A 878 -35.18 37.66 13.11
N GLY A 879 -35.95 38.73 12.98
CA GLY A 879 -36.55 39.49 14.08
C GLY A 879 -35.62 40.51 14.73
N LEU A 880 -35.23 41.57 13.99
CA LEU A 880 -34.39 42.65 14.52
C LEU A 880 -35.00 43.35 15.72
N THR A 881 -36.31 43.63 15.69
CA THR A 881 -37.05 44.26 16.79
C THR A 881 -37.10 43.43 18.06
N GLU A 882 -36.90 42.12 17.92
CA GLU A 882 -36.87 41.13 19.00
C GLU A 882 -35.43 40.74 19.41
N SER A 883 -34.42 41.30 18.72
CA SER A 883 -33.01 41.00 18.91
C SER A 883 -32.33 41.96 19.91
N ALA A 884 -31.15 41.59 20.40
CA ALA A 884 -30.28 42.45 21.19
C ALA A 884 -29.48 43.46 20.33
N LEU A 885 -29.61 43.41 19.00
CA LEU A 885 -28.91 44.28 18.08
C LEU A 885 -29.62 45.64 17.99
N SER A 886 -28.94 46.72 18.32
CA SER A 886 -29.50 48.07 18.21
C SER A 886 -29.39 48.62 16.77
N ALA A 887 -30.19 49.62 16.45
CA ALA A 887 -30.13 50.30 15.15
C ALA A 887 -28.75 50.96 14.92
N GLU A 888 -28.12 51.47 15.97
CA GLU A 888 -26.78 52.04 15.94
C GLU A 888 -25.71 50.99 15.64
N ALA A 889 -25.82 49.79 16.24
CA ALA A 889 -24.90 48.69 15.97
C ALA A 889 -25.02 48.19 14.52
N LEU A 890 -26.25 48.07 14.01
CA LEU A 890 -26.50 47.73 12.61
C LEU A 890 -25.89 48.79 11.68
N ARG A 891 -26.12 50.07 11.97
CA ARG A 891 -25.56 51.19 11.20
C ARG A 891 -24.03 51.17 11.22
N GLY A 892 -23.42 50.95 12.39
CA GLY A 892 -21.97 50.84 12.54
C GLY A 892 -21.37 49.68 11.73
N PHE A 893 -22.10 48.58 11.55
CA PHE A 893 -21.69 47.50 10.65
C PHE A 893 -21.76 47.89 9.17
N VAL A 894 -22.86 48.52 8.76
CA VAL A 894 -23.10 48.98 7.37
C VAL A 894 -22.11 50.07 6.95
N GLU A 895 -21.74 50.97 7.86
CA GLU A 895 -20.74 52.02 7.64
C GLU A 895 -19.30 51.53 7.91
N GLY A 896 -19.15 50.32 8.46
CA GLY A 896 -17.87 49.75 8.87
C GLY A 896 -17.12 48.98 7.76
N LYS A 897 -16.06 48.26 8.16
CA LYS A 897 -15.12 47.56 7.24
C LYS A 897 -15.78 46.55 6.29
N TYR A 898 -16.93 45.98 6.64
CA TYR A 898 -17.60 44.95 5.85
C TYR A 898 -18.80 45.44 5.04
N GLY A 899 -19.35 46.61 5.36
CA GLY A 899 -20.66 47.03 4.86
C GLY A 899 -20.70 47.27 3.34
N GLU A 900 -19.56 47.59 2.72
CA GLU A 900 -19.46 47.73 1.27
C GLU A 900 -19.60 46.40 0.51
N VAL A 901 -19.25 45.28 1.14
CA VAL A 901 -19.09 43.97 0.47
C VAL A 901 -20.06 42.90 0.97
N VAL A 902 -20.31 42.86 2.27
CA VAL A 902 -21.24 41.91 2.89
C VAL A 902 -22.68 42.39 2.69
N ARG A 903 -23.58 41.46 2.37
CA ARG A 903 -25.01 41.76 2.24
C ARG A 903 -25.78 41.17 3.40
N LEU A 904 -26.84 41.88 3.77
CA LEU A 904 -27.68 41.53 4.90
C LEU A 904 -29.03 41.03 4.39
N LEU A 905 -29.60 40.03 5.04
CA LEU A 905 -31.00 39.62 4.88
C LEU A 905 -31.65 39.68 6.26
N LEU A 906 -32.45 40.71 6.48
CA LEU A 906 -32.98 41.06 7.78
C LEU A 906 -34.51 40.96 7.75
N THR A 907 -35.13 40.51 8.84
CA THR A 907 -36.57 40.74 9.07
C THR A 907 -36.76 41.66 10.26
N SER A 908 -37.76 42.52 10.18
CA SER A 908 -38.13 43.42 11.27
C SER A 908 -39.61 43.73 11.23
N ARG A 909 -40.15 44.20 12.35
CA ARG A 909 -41.36 45.02 12.33
C ARG A 909 -41.00 46.44 11.87
N ARG A 910 -42.01 47.26 11.58
CA ARG A 910 -41.81 48.63 11.14
C ARG A 910 -40.99 49.42 12.17
N HIS A 911 -39.75 49.77 11.83
CA HIS A 911 -38.84 50.47 12.73
C HIS A 911 -37.91 51.42 11.97
N LEU A 912 -38.15 52.73 12.13
CA LEU A 912 -37.46 53.78 11.37
C LEU A 912 -35.93 53.71 11.52
N GLY A 913 -35.42 53.41 12.73
CA GLY A 913 -33.97 53.31 12.94
C GLY A 913 -33.31 52.18 12.16
N PHE A 914 -34.00 51.03 11.97
CA PHE A 914 -33.45 49.92 11.21
C PHE A 914 -33.57 50.16 9.70
N GLN A 915 -34.65 50.82 9.26
CA GLN A 915 -34.79 51.30 7.89
C GLN A 915 -33.64 52.23 7.53
N GLN A 916 -33.41 53.28 8.33
CA GLN A 916 -32.33 54.25 8.10
C GLN A 916 -30.94 53.62 8.13
N ALA A 917 -30.71 52.67 9.04
CA ALA A 917 -29.44 51.94 9.12
C ALA A 917 -29.18 51.09 7.87
N LEU A 918 -30.20 50.41 7.33
CA LEU A 918 -30.08 49.64 6.09
C LEU A 918 -29.95 50.55 4.87
N GLU A 919 -30.70 51.67 4.83
CA GLU A 919 -30.69 52.62 3.72
C GLU A 919 -29.31 53.28 3.51
N ALA A 920 -28.45 53.25 4.53
CA ALA A 920 -27.04 53.64 4.42
C ALA A 920 -26.19 52.66 3.58
N SER A 921 -26.71 51.47 3.25
CA SER A 921 -26.03 50.50 2.40
C SER A 921 -25.91 51.01 0.95
N PRO A 922 -24.84 50.66 0.20
CA PRO A 922 -24.66 51.10 -1.19
C PRO A 922 -25.83 50.77 -2.12
N ARG A 923 -26.48 49.62 -1.88
CA ARG A 923 -27.72 49.19 -2.51
C ARG A 923 -28.56 48.46 -1.49
N TRP A 924 -29.86 48.72 -1.46
CA TRP A 924 -30.79 48.09 -0.54
C TRP A 924 -32.15 47.80 -1.19
N LEU A 925 -32.86 46.82 -0.63
CA LEU A 925 -34.22 46.42 -1.01
C LEU A 925 -35.05 46.24 0.25
N ARG A 926 -36.18 46.93 0.32
CA ARG A 926 -37.20 46.71 1.34
C ARG A 926 -38.35 45.91 0.73
N ALA A 927 -38.70 44.83 1.39
CA ALA A 927 -39.73 43.89 0.97
C ALA A 927 -40.84 43.88 2.01
N GLU A 928 -42.04 44.32 1.65
CA GLU A 928 -43.22 44.28 2.53
C GLU A 928 -44.22 43.22 2.05
N PRO A 929 -44.28 42.03 2.69
CA PRO A 929 -45.31 41.05 2.41
C PRO A 929 -46.70 41.64 2.61
N ARG A 930 -47.61 41.42 1.66
CA ARG A 930 -49.02 41.80 1.74
C ARG A 930 -49.88 40.71 2.40
N ARG A 931 -51.12 41.06 2.71
CA ARG A 931 -52.17 40.10 3.08
C ARG A 931 -52.57 39.24 1.88
N LEU A 932 -53.24 38.13 2.14
CA LEU A 932 -53.72 37.24 1.09
C LEU A 932 -54.96 37.87 0.43
N ASP A 933 -54.95 38.04 -0.89
CA ASP A 933 -56.19 38.24 -1.65
C ASP A 933 -56.90 36.89 -1.90
N GLU A 934 -58.08 36.90 -2.52
CA GLU A 934 -58.84 35.67 -2.75
C GLU A 934 -58.09 34.65 -3.63
N GLN A 935 -57.27 35.12 -4.59
CA GLN A 935 -56.52 34.26 -5.50
C GLN A 935 -55.38 33.54 -4.76
N VAL A 936 -54.63 34.29 -3.95
CA VAL A 936 -53.53 33.75 -3.14
C VAL A 936 -54.07 32.92 -1.98
N LEU A 937 -55.24 33.27 -1.43
CA LEU A 937 -55.93 32.46 -0.41
C LEU A 937 -56.19 31.04 -0.92
N ALA A 938 -56.67 30.88 -2.16
CA ALA A 938 -56.90 29.55 -2.74
C ALA A 938 -55.61 28.72 -2.82
N ARG A 939 -54.49 29.34 -3.24
CA ARG A 939 -53.17 28.71 -3.23
C ARG A 939 -52.71 28.36 -1.81
N PHE A 940 -52.97 29.24 -0.85
CA PHE A 940 -52.59 29.05 0.54
C PHE A 940 -53.37 27.90 1.19
N VAL A 941 -54.68 27.83 0.98
CA VAL A 941 -55.52 26.73 1.45
C VAL A 941 -55.07 25.41 0.84
N SER A 942 -54.84 25.38 -0.48
CA SER A 942 -54.33 24.20 -1.18
C SER A 942 -53.00 23.70 -0.61
N ALA A 943 -52.11 24.62 -0.24
CA ALA A 943 -50.84 24.27 0.36
C ALA A 943 -51.00 23.58 1.73
N TYR A 944 -52.02 23.86 2.54
CA TYR A 944 -52.16 23.30 3.89
C TYR A 944 -53.18 22.14 3.99
N ALA A 945 -54.30 22.23 3.28
CA ALA A 945 -55.41 21.27 3.33
C ALA A 945 -55.56 20.41 2.05
N GLY A 946 -54.73 20.62 1.03
CA GLY A 946 -54.90 19.96 -0.27
C GLY A 946 -56.10 20.51 -1.05
N GLN A 947 -56.65 19.73 -1.98
CA GLN A 947 -57.81 20.14 -2.79
C GLN A 947 -59.18 19.91 -2.10
N GLU A 948 -59.25 19.90 -0.77
CA GLU A 948 -60.51 19.76 -0.06
C GLU A 948 -61.39 21.02 -0.23
N GLU A 949 -62.42 20.91 -1.06
CA GLU A 949 -63.45 21.94 -1.18
C GLU A 949 -64.16 22.15 0.17
N GLY A 950 -64.28 23.41 0.61
CA GLY A 950 -64.93 23.74 1.88
C GLY A 950 -64.04 23.71 3.13
N ALA A 951 -62.72 23.61 2.98
CA ALA A 951 -61.76 23.60 4.11
C ALA A 951 -61.90 24.79 5.10
N LEU A 952 -62.47 25.92 4.66
CA LEU A 952 -62.83 27.05 5.51
C LEU A 952 -64.31 27.39 5.31
N SER A 953 -65.10 27.40 6.39
CA SER A 953 -66.48 27.88 6.35
C SER A 953 -66.55 29.40 6.11
N GLY A 954 -67.67 29.90 5.60
CA GLY A 954 -67.86 31.34 5.36
C GLY A 954 -67.76 32.20 6.63
N GLU A 955 -68.08 31.64 7.80
CA GLU A 955 -67.89 32.32 9.10
C GLU A 955 -66.41 32.41 9.48
N VAL A 956 -65.67 31.32 9.34
CA VAL A 956 -64.21 31.28 9.61
C VAL A 956 -63.45 32.20 8.66
N LYS A 957 -63.84 32.23 7.37
CA LYS A 957 -63.27 33.16 6.39
C LYS A 957 -63.45 34.62 6.83
N ARG A 958 -64.67 35.00 7.27
CA ARG A 958 -64.94 36.36 7.78
C ARG A 958 -64.11 36.69 9.01
N ALA A 959 -63.89 35.75 9.92
CA ALA A 959 -63.04 35.96 11.10
C ALA A 959 -61.56 36.16 10.76
N CYS A 960 -61.09 35.63 9.62
CA CYS A 960 -59.71 35.79 9.14
C CYS A 960 -59.51 37.03 8.26
N GLN A 961 -60.60 37.70 7.87
CA GLN A 961 -60.61 38.80 6.93
C GLN A 961 -60.40 40.13 7.66
N GLY A 962 -59.54 40.97 7.11
CA GLY A 962 -59.36 42.35 7.54
C GLY A 962 -60.40 43.30 6.93
N PRO A 963 -60.39 44.58 7.34
CA PRO A 963 -61.36 45.59 6.89
C PRO A 963 -61.31 45.89 5.38
N ASP A 964 -60.17 45.63 4.74
CA ASP A 964 -59.91 45.80 3.30
C ASP A 964 -60.32 44.58 2.46
N GLY A 965 -60.92 43.56 3.09
CA GLY A 965 -61.35 42.33 2.42
C GLY A 965 -60.26 41.30 2.17
N THR A 966 -59.01 41.58 2.55
CA THR A 966 -57.88 40.65 2.43
C THR A 966 -57.70 39.84 3.72
N TYR A 967 -56.98 38.71 3.67
CA TYR A 967 -56.89 37.75 4.77
C TYR A 967 -55.51 37.75 5.43
N LEU A 968 -55.48 37.64 6.76
CA LEU A 968 -54.22 37.56 7.51
C LEU A 968 -53.69 36.11 7.52
N PRO A 969 -52.47 35.84 6.99
CA PRO A 969 -51.96 34.47 6.82
C PRO A 969 -51.95 33.63 8.11
N ILE A 970 -51.57 34.21 9.24
CA ILE A 970 -51.54 33.48 10.52
C ILE A 970 -52.94 33.01 10.95
N LEU A 971 -53.99 33.82 10.77
CA LEU A 971 -55.36 33.44 11.15
C LEU A 971 -55.89 32.33 10.25
N VAL A 972 -55.69 32.46 8.94
CA VAL A 972 -56.05 31.44 7.95
C VAL A 972 -55.36 30.12 8.28
N ARG A 973 -54.07 30.18 8.63
CA ARG A 973 -53.29 29.01 9.03
C ARG A 973 -53.81 28.36 10.31
N LEU A 974 -54.08 29.13 11.36
CA LEU A 974 -54.64 28.60 12.61
C LEU A 974 -56.04 28.00 12.40
N ALA A 975 -56.86 28.62 11.56
CA ALA A 975 -58.15 28.08 11.16
C ALA A 975 -58.03 26.74 10.44
N LEU A 976 -57.13 26.62 9.46
CA LEU A 976 -56.92 25.37 8.72
C LEU A 976 -56.39 24.24 9.62
N LEU A 977 -55.51 24.57 10.57
CA LEU A 977 -54.89 23.58 11.44
C LEU A 977 -55.78 23.17 12.63
N PHE A 978 -56.63 24.07 13.13
CA PHE A 978 -57.31 23.92 14.42
C PHE A 978 -58.78 24.36 14.46
N GLY A 979 -59.35 24.89 13.37
CA GLY A 979 -60.69 25.50 13.33
C GLY A 979 -61.88 24.54 13.33
N GLY A 980 -61.66 23.23 13.51
CA GLY A 980 -62.73 22.23 13.48
C GLY A 980 -63.45 22.09 14.83
N GLY A 981 -64.66 22.65 14.98
CA GLY A 981 -65.64 22.10 15.94
C GLY A 981 -66.58 23.04 16.70
N SER A 982 -66.41 24.37 16.70
CA SER A 982 -67.30 25.26 17.46
C SER A 982 -68.07 26.23 16.55
N GLY A 983 -69.41 26.16 16.58
CA GLY A 983 -70.33 26.99 15.79
C GLY A 983 -70.40 28.49 16.15
N ARG A 984 -69.29 29.06 16.65
CA ARG A 984 -69.05 30.49 16.80
C ARG A 984 -67.59 30.74 16.41
N CYS A 985 -67.34 31.64 15.47
CA CYS A 985 -66.01 31.86 14.92
C CYS A 985 -65.66 33.35 14.91
N GLY A 986 -65.01 33.81 15.99
CA GLY A 986 -64.31 35.09 16.07
C GLY A 986 -62.80 34.87 16.23
N VAL A 987 -62.03 35.95 16.24
CA VAL A 987 -60.56 35.90 16.34
C VAL A 987 -60.13 35.26 17.67
N ALA A 988 -60.76 35.62 18.78
CA ALA A 988 -60.44 35.08 20.10
C ALA A 988 -60.73 33.57 20.21
N GLU A 989 -61.85 33.09 19.65
CA GLU A 989 -62.20 31.67 19.61
C GLU A 989 -61.22 30.87 18.74
N LEU A 990 -60.72 31.47 17.66
CA LEU A 990 -59.74 30.85 16.78
C LEU A 990 -58.38 30.70 17.48
N TYR A 991 -57.93 31.70 18.24
CA TYR A 991 -56.75 31.56 19.11
C TYR A 991 -56.97 30.55 20.22
N GLU A 992 -58.14 30.55 20.88
CA GLU A 992 -58.45 29.57 21.91
C GLU A 992 -58.44 28.14 21.36
N SER A 993 -59.04 27.93 20.18
CA SER A 993 -59.08 26.66 19.49
C SER A 993 -57.68 26.21 19.07
N ALA A 994 -56.82 27.14 18.61
CA ALA A 994 -55.43 26.85 18.30
C ALA A 994 -54.64 26.40 19.54
N PHE A 995 -54.77 27.10 20.66
CA PHE A 995 -54.13 26.73 21.92
C PHE A 995 -54.58 25.34 22.40
N ARG A 996 -55.90 25.11 22.47
CA ARG A 996 -56.44 23.80 22.88
C ARG A 996 -56.06 22.70 21.89
N GLY A 997 -56.04 22.99 20.59
CA GLY A 997 -55.62 22.05 19.54
C GLY A 997 -54.15 21.65 19.67
N LEU A 998 -53.26 22.60 19.96
CA LEU A 998 -51.84 22.35 20.22
C LEU A 998 -51.63 21.51 21.49
N LEU A 999 -52.34 21.84 22.58
CA LEU A 999 -52.26 21.09 23.84
C LEU A 999 -52.77 19.65 23.72
N ARG A 1000 -53.90 19.43 23.01
CA ARG A 1000 -54.47 18.08 22.80
C ARG A 1000 -53.57 17.14 21.99
N ARG A 1001 -52.77 17.67 21.05
CA ARG A 1001 -51.76 16.88 20.32
C ARG A 1001 -50.68 16.30 21.26
N SER A 1002 -50.57 16.79 22.49
CA SER A 1002 -49.55 16.41 23.47
C SER A 1002 -50.02 15.46 24.60
N THR A 1003 -51.12 14.71 24.40
CA THR A 1003 -51.65 13.66 25.33
C THR A 1003 -52.23 14.13 26.67
N VAL A 1004 -52.64 15.39 26.80
CA VAL A 1004 -53.16 15.98 28.05
C VAL A 1004 -54.71 15.92 28.11
N SER A 1005 -55.27 15.68 29.31
CA SER A 1005 -56.72 15.66 29.55
C SER A 1005 -57.32 17.09 29.61
N GLY A 1006 -58.60 17.25 29.25
CA GLY A 1006 -59.21 18.57 29.02
C GLY A 1006 -59.31 19.54 30.22
N GLU A 1007 -59.23 19.06 31.46
CA GLU A 1007 -59.22 19.92 32.66
C GLU A 1007 -57.85 20.57 32.89
N GLU A 1008 -56.77 19.80 32.69
CA GLU A 1008 -55.39 20.28 32.82
C GLU A 1008 -55.04 21.36 31.77
N ASP A 1009 -55.68 21.32 30.59
CA ASP A 1009 -55.52 22.33 29.54
C ASP A 1009 -55.97 23.73 30.02
N THR A 1010 -57.05 23.79 30.81
CA THR A 1010 -57.62 25.06 31.29
C THR A 1010 -56.73 25.66 32.38
N GLU A 1011 -56.20 24.84 33.28
CA GLU A 1011 -55.25 25.28 34.31
C GLU A 1011 -53.95 25.80 33.68
N LEU A 1012 -53.41 25.06 32.69
CA LEU A 1012 -52.18 25.46 32.00
C LEU A 1012 -52.36 26.76 31.21
N LEU A 1013 -53.54 26.97 30.58
CA LEU A 1013 -53.88 28.23 29.92
C LEU A 1013 -54.01 29.40 30.90
N SER A 1014 -54.61 29.17 32.08
CA SER A 1014 -54.67 30.20 33.13
C SER A 1014 -53.28 30.59 33.61
N TRP A 1015 -52.43 29.60 33.88
CA TRP A 1015 -51.04 29.83 34.28
C TRP A 1015 -50.25 30.55 33.19
N ALA A 1016 -50.41 30.17 31.91
CA ALA A 1016 -49.72 30.83 30.81
C ALA A 1016 -50.14 32.31 30.67
N GLY A 1017 -51.42 32.63 30.90
CA GLY A 1017 -51.90 34.01 30.99
C GLY A 1017 -51.21 34.80 32.10
N ASP A 1018 -51.17 34.27 33.33
CA ASP A 1018 -50.47 34.89 34.45
C ASP A 1018 -48.96 35.05 34.20
N PHE A 1019 -48.35 34.06 33.55
CA PHE A 1019 -46.94 34.10 33.19
C PHE A 1019 -46.65 35.22 32.18
N CYS A 1020 -47.52 35.39 31.17
CA CYS A 1020 -47.44 36.49 30.21
C CYS A 1020 -47.66 37.87 30.87
N LEU A 1021 -48.41 37.94 31.97
CA LEU A 1021 -48.55 39.18 32.76
C LEU A 1021 -47.24 39.55 33.50
N ARG A 1022 -46.50 38.57 34.02
CA ARG A 1022 -45.21 38.81 34.71
C ARG A 1022 -44.06 39.11 33.75
N THR A 1023 -44.19 38.73 32.48
CA THR A 1023 -43.11 38.83 31.48
C THR A 1023 -43.39 39.91 30.44
N TYR A 1024 -44.28 39.63 29.49
CA TYR A 1024 -44.59 40.53 28.39
C TYR A 1024 -45.28 41.81 28.86
N TRP A 1025 -46.31 41.70 29.71
CA TRP A 1025 -47.01 42.90 30.20
C TRP A 1025 -46.12 43.82 31.03
N ALA A 1026 -45.33 43.23 31.94
CA ALA A 1026 -44.44 43.99 32.82
C ALA A 1026 -43.31 44.68 32.04
N ASN A 1027 -42.63 43.93 31.17
CA ASN A 1027 -41.32 44.31 30.63
C ASN A 1027 -41.19 44.20 29.09
N GLY A 1028 -42.22 43.78 28.37
CA GLY A 1028 -42.16 43.59 26.91
C GLY A 1028 -41.33 42.38 26.47
N ILE A 1029 -41.09 41.41 27.35
CA ILE A 1029 -40.19 40.29 27.09
C ILE A 1029 -40.86 39.25 26.18
N HIS A 1030 -40.35 39.11 24.94
CA HIS A 1030 -40.73 38.06 24.00
C HIS A 1030 -39.89 36.76 24.16
N LEU A 1031 -38.62 36.90 24.55
CA LEU A 1031 -37.70 35.77 24.78
C LEU A 1031 -37.73 35.33 26.25
N LEU A 1032 -38.25 34.13 26.50
CA LEU A 1032 -38.47 33.59 27.83
C LEU A 1032 -37.30 32.71 28.25
N ARG A 1033 -36.80 32.89 29.48
CA ARG A 1033 -35.80 31.99 30.08
C ARG A 1033 -36.42 30.62 30.32
N TYR A 1034 -35.82 29.57 29.76
CA TYR A 1034 -36.25 28.19 29.93
C TYR A 1034 -35.32 27.43 30.89
N ARG A 1035 -34.01 27.46 30.62
CA ARG A 1035 -33.03 26.75 31.45
C ARG A 1035 -32.91 27.40 32.82
N ASP A 1036 -32.99 26.56 33.84
CA ASP A 1036 -32.98 26.96 35.26
C ASP A 1036 -34.14 27.89 35.61
N SER A 1037 -35.25 27.81 34.86
CA SER A 1037 -36.47 28.52 35.21
C SER A 1037 -37.16 27.80 36.36
N PRO A 1038 -37.63 28.51 37.41
CA PRO A 1038 -38.41 27.89 38.48
C PRO A 1038 -39.71 27.26 37.98
N GLU A 1039 -40.18 27.67 36.79
CA GLU A 1039 -41.43 27.19 36.17
C GLU A 1039 -41.15 26.28 34.95
N GLN A 1040 -39.95 25.68 34.88
CA GLN A 1040 -39.49 24.89 33.73
C GLN A 1040 -40.42 23.74 33.36
N GLU A 1041 -41.09 23.10 34.31
CA GLU A 1041 -42.04 22.01 34.03
C GLU A 1041 -43.24 22.46 33.18
N LYS A 1042 -43.86 23.58 33.54
CA LYS A 1042 -45.00 24.14 32.79
C LYS A 1042 -44.56 24.69 31.43
N LEU A 1043 -43.38 25.32 31.36
CA LEU A 1043 -42.76 25.73 30.10
C LEU A 1043 -42.44 24.52 29.21
N GLN A 1044 -42.00 23.40 29.77
CA GLN A 1044 -41.74 22.17 29.04
C GLN A 1044 -43.03 21.59 28.43
N ARG A 1045 -44.17 21.66 29.13
CA ARG A 1045 -45.47 21.25 28.58
C ARG A 1045 -45.85 22.09 27.37
N LEU A 1046 -45.72 23.42 27.46
CA LEU A 1046 -45.99 24.32 26.33
C LEU A 1046 -45.02 24.12 25.16
N LEU A 1047 -43.75 23.83 25.44
CA LEU A 1047 -42.73 23.52 24.43
C LEU A 1047 -43.03 22.20 23.72
N LYS A 1048 -43.42 21.15 24.46
CA LYS A 1048 -43.82 19.84 23.89
C LYS A 1048 -45.09 19.95 23.04
N ALA A 1049 -46.01 20.83 23.42
CA ALA A 1049 -47.25 21.09 22.68
C ALA A 1049 -47.05 21.93 21.40
N GLY A 1050 -45.86 22.50 21.16
CA GLY A 1050 -45.61 23.38 20.01
C GLY A 1050 -46.21 24.78 20.17
N VAL A 1051 -46.57 25.18 21.40
CA VAL A 1051 -46.97 26.55 21.75
C VAL A 1051 -45.74 27.44 21.90
N LEU A 1052 -44.72 26.91 22.57
CA LEU A 1052 -43.39 27.52 22.64
C LEU A 1052 -42.45 26.81 21.66
N ILE A 1053 -41.49 27.55 21.12
CA ILE A 1053 -40.40 27.03 20.30
C ILE A 1053 -39.05 27.44 20.91
N PRO A 1054 -38.00 26.64 20.71
CA PRO A 1054 -36.65 27.03 21.12
C PRO A 1054 -36.19 28.29 20.38
N ALA A 1055 -35.66 29.26 21.12
CA ALA A 1055 -35.06 30.46 20.54
C ALA A 1055 -33.55 30.29 20.25
N ASP A 1056 -32.90 29.27 20.82
CA ASP A 1056 -31.47 29.05 20.62
C ASP A 1056 -31.17 28.46 19.24
N LEU A 1057 -30.38 29.18 18.45
CA LEU A 1057 -29.98 28.79 17.10
C LEU A 1057 -29.05 27.56 17.02
N ASN A 1058 -28.40 27.16 18.11
CA ASN A 1058 -27.35 26.13 18.16
C ASN A 1058 -27.69 24.92 19.05
N LEU A 1059 -28.98 24.65 19.27
CA LEU A 1059 -29.43 23.48 20.03
C LEU A 1059 -29.08 22.17 19.33
N LYS A 1060 -28.26 21.33 19.97
CA LYS A 1060 -28.03 19.95 19.51
C LYS A 1060 -29.21 19.07 19.92
N GLY A 1061 -29.49 18.02 19.16
CA GLY A 1061 -30.56 17.07 19.47
C GLY A 1061 -30.43 16.54 20.91
N GLY A 1062 -31.50 16.65 21.69
CA GLY A 1062 -31.56 16.25 23.11
C GLY A 1062 -31.11 17.31 24.12
N GLN A 1063 -30.55 18.44 23.71
CA GLN A 1063 -30.24 19.54 24.63
C GLN A 1063 -31.50 20.35 24.98
N THR A 1064 -31.57 20.83 26.23
CA THR A 1064 -32.63 21.73 26.68
C THR A 1064 -32.34 23.17 26.24
N PRO A 1065 -33.33 23.90 25.68
CA PRO A 1065 -33.16 25.31 25.34
C PRO A 1065 -32.73 26.14 26.55
N ALA A 1066 -31.85 27.12 26.35
CA ALA A 1066 -31.65 28.19 27.31
C ALA A 1066 -32.86 29.13 27.32
N GLN A 1067 -33.40 29.43 26.13
CA GLN A 1067 -34.54 30.33 25.96
C GLN A 1067 -35.57 29.76 24.97
N VAL A 1068 -36.82 30.16 25.18
CA VAL A 1068 -37.96 29.80 24.34
C VAL A 1068 -38.78 31.06 24.03
N CYS A 1069 -39.47 31.07 22.90
CA CYS A 1069 -40.46 32.10 22.58
C CYS A 1069 -41.76 31.42 22.13
N PHE A 1070 -42.84 32.18 22.04
CA PHE A 1070 -44.04 31.67 21.38
C PHE A 1070 -43.77 31.46 19.89
N PHE A 1071 -44.35 30.43 19.29
CA PHE A 1071 -44.15 30.19 17.84
C PHE A 1071 -44.67 31.35 16.97
N HIS A 1072 -45.54 32.18 17.53
CA HIS A 1072 -46.00 33.44 16.97
C HIS A 1072 -46.37 34.42 18.09
N ASP A 1073 -45.97 35.68 17.95
CA ASP A 1073 -46.13 36.70 19.02
C ASP A 1073 -47.59 36.97 19.38
N SER A 1074 -48.51 36.83 18.43
CA SER A 1074 -49.95 36.99 18.71
C SER A 1074 -50.52 35.96 19.67
N MET A 1075 -49.86 34.82 19.84
CA MET A 1075 -50.20 33.86 20.90
C MET A 1075 -49.92 34.46 22.28
N GLN A 1076 -48.81 35.18 22.42
CA GLN A 1076 -48.45 35.90 23.64
C GLN A 1076 -49.41 37.07 23.90
N SER A 1077 -49.72 37.86 22.87
CA SER A 1077 -50.71 38.94 22.95
C SER A 1077 -52.08 38.42 23.39
N TYR A 1078 -52.54 37.28 22.86
CA TYR A 1078 -53.78 36.63 23.25
C TYR A 1078 -53.77 36.18 24.72
N LEU A 1079 -52.73 35.49 25.17
CA LEU A 1079 -52.62 35.04 26.56
C LEU A 1079 -52.53 36.22 27.53
N THR A 1080 -51.83 37.29 27.18
CA THR A 1080 -51.79 38.51 27.99
C THR A 1080 -53.15 39.16 28.08
N ALA A 1081 -53.88 39.32 26.97
CA ALA A 1081 -55.24 39.87 26.98
C ALA A 1081 -56.19 39.00 27.83
N ARG A 1082 -56.10 37.67 27.70
CA ARG A 1082 -56.85 36.71 28.53
C ARG A 1082 -56.50 36.81 30.01
N GLY A 1083 -55.22 36.95 30.35
CA GLY A 1083 -54.77 37.15 31.73
C GLY A 1083 -55.27 38.47 32.33
N LEU A 1084 -55.18 39.57 31.57
CA LEU A 1084 -55.73 40.87 31.98
C LEU A 1084 -57.23 40.78 32.23
N PHE A 1085 -57.96 40.15 31.31
CA PHE A 1085 -59.39 39.92 31.46
C PHE A 1085 -59.70 39.10 32.71
N ALA A 1086 -59.00 37.98 32.93
CA ALA A 1086 -59.23 37.13 34.10
C ALA A 1086 -59.01 37.86 35.44
N ARG A 1087 -57.98 38.73 35.54
CA ARG A 1087 -57.71 39.51 36.76
C ARG A 1087 -58.68 40.67 36.96
N ALA A 1088 -59.11 41.31 35.88
CA ALA A 1088 -59.86 42.56 35.95
C ALA A 1088 -61.35 42.42 35.58
N TYR A 1089 -61.83 41.22 35.28
CA TYR A 1089 -63.23 41.01 34.89
C TYR A 1089 -64.21 41.59 35.92
N THR A 1090 -63.92 41.38 37.21
CA THR A 1090 -64.68 41.87 38.37
C THR A 1090 -64.32 43.28 38.80
N ALA A 1091 -63.30 43.90 38.21
CA ALA A 1091 -62.94 45.29 38.53
C ALA A 1091 -64.03 46.27 38.07
N GLU A 1092 -64.20 47.35 38.83
CA GLU A 1092 -65.14 48.42 38.52
C GLU A 1092 -64.73 49.19 37.26
N THR A 1093 -63.42 49.43 37.07
CA THR A 1093 -62.84 50.11 35.89
C THR A 1093 -61.75 49.26 35.22
N TRP A 1094 -61.48 49.52 33.93
CA TRP A 1094 -60.43 48.84 33.15
C TRP A 1094 -59.33 49.83 32.70
N ASP A 1095 -58.72 50.53 33.65
CA ASP A 1095 -57.73 51.59 33.38
C ASP A 1095 -56.42 51.06 32.75
N PHE A 1096 -56.15 49.75 32.84
CA PHE A 1096 -55.03 49.11 32.15
C PHE A 1096 -55.17 49.14 30.61
N LEU A 1097 -56.38 49.37 30.07
CA LEU A 1097 -56.59 49.51 28.62
C LEU A 1097 -55.77 50.67 28.04
N TRP A 1098 -55.53 51.74 28.81
CA TRP A 1098 -54.68 52.85 28.38
C TRP A 1098 -53.24 52.36 28.14
N ARG A 1099 -52.69 51.60 29.10
CA ARG A 1099 -51.36 51.01 28.96
C ARG A 1099 -51.28 50.03 27.80
N ALA A 1100 -52.29 49.17 27.64
CA ALA A 1100 -52.34 48.25 26.51
C ALA A 1100 -52.36 49.00 25.17
N ALA A 1101 -53.08 50.12 25.07
CA ALA A 1101 -53.23 50.89 23.83
C ALA A 1101 -52.01 51.72 23.43
N ALA A 1102 -51.31 52.29 24.41
CA ALA A 1102 -50.39 53.41 24.15
C ALA A 1102 -48.97 53.24 24.69
N SER A 1103 -48.70 52.20 25.49
CA SER A 1103 -47.33 51.97 25.97
C SER A 1103 -46.36 51.72 24.81
N PRO A 1104 -45.21 52.42 24.75
CA PRO A 1104 -44.18 52.19 23.73
C PRO A 1104 -43.70 50.74 23.67
N ILE A 1105 -43.75 50.03 24.79
CA ILE A 1105 -43.39 48.60 24.90
C ILE A 1105 -44.29 47.73 24.00
N PHE A 1106 -45.53 48.13 23.75
CA PHE A 1106 -46.48 47.43 22.88
C PHE A 1106 -46.73 48.13 21.55
N ALA A 1107 -46.27 49.39 21.40
CA ALA A 1107 -46.41 50.16 20.17
C ALA A 1107 -45.57 49.62 19.00
N THR A 1108 -44.47 48.92 19.30
CA THR A 1108 -43.65 48.17 18.32
C THR A 1108 -44.36 46.91 17.82
N SER A 1109 -45.35 46.40 18.55
CA SER A 1109 -46.30 45.36 18.14
C SER A 1109 -47.47 45.99 17.39
N GLN A 1110 -47.24 46.41 16.14
CA GLN A 1110 -48.31 46.96 15.32
C GLN A 1110 -49.28 45.84 14.89
N SER A 1111 -50.55 45.98 15.29
CA SER A 1111 -51.63 45.11 14.87
C SER A 1111 -52.31 45.57 13.61
N GLU A 1112 -52.77 44.56 12.88
CA GLU A 1112 -53.44 44.68 11.62
C GLU A 1112 -54.87 44.16 11.63
N PHE A 1113 -55.41 43.78 12.79
CA PHE A 1113 -56.78 43.28 12.85
C PHE A 1113 -57.79 44.29 12.27
N ASP A 1114 -57.65 45.60 12.56
CA ASP A 1114 -58.69 46.58 12.18
C ASP A 1114 -58.25 47.91 11.53
N SER A 1115 -56.98 48.38 11.58
CA SER A 1115 -56.66 49.70 10.96
C SER A 1115 -55.18 50.05 10.69
N GLY A 1116 -54.25 49.09 10.66
CA GLY A 1116 -52.86 49.32 10.20
C GLY A 1116 -51.98 50.27 11.02
N SER A 1117 -52.44 50.73 12.19
CA SER A 1117 -51.70 51.61 13.09
C SER A 1117 -52.19 51.40 14.53
N GLY A 1118 -51.53 50.57 15.34
CA GLY A 1118 -52.00 50.32 16.70
C GLY A 1118 -51.36 49.19 17.47
N SER A 1119 -51.42 49.22 18.81
CA SER A 1119 -50.93 48.14 19.69
C SER A 1119 -51.70 46.82 19.48
N GLU A 1120 -50.98 45.75 19.18
CA GLU A 1120 -51.52 44.39 19.02
C GLU A 1120 -52.14 43.85 20.28
N LEU A 1121 -51.55 44.15 21.43
CA LEU A 1121 -52.12 43.75 22.70
C LEU A 1121 -53.50 44.39 22.91
N PHE A 1122 -53.65 45.68 22.62
CA PHE A 1122 -54.94 46.36 22.77
C PHE A 1122 -56.00 45.81 21.82
N GLN A 1123 -55.63 45.59 20.55
CA GLN A 1123 -56.54 44.99 19.57
C GLN A 1123 -56.97 43.58 20.02
N MET A 1124 -56.07 42.80 20.60
CA MET A 1124 -56.41 41.51 21.19
C MET A 1124 -57.32 41.65 22.43
N CYS A 1125 -57.14 42.69 23.25
CA CYS A 1125 -58.08 43.02 24.32
C CYS A 1125 -59.49 43.31 23.77
N LEU A 1126 -59.62 44.03 22.64
CA LEU A 1126 -60.94 44.26 22.02
C LEU A 1126 -61.63 42.95 21.59
N GLN A 1127 -60.86 41.93 21.23
CA GLN A 1127 -61.38 40.61 20.83
C GLN A 1127 -61.72 39.72 22.04
N VAL A 1128 -60.93 39.80 23.12
CA VAL A 1128 -61.05 38.89 24.28
C VAL A 1128 -62.05 39.40 25.34
N PHE A 1129 -62.18 40.72 25.50
CA PHE A 1129 -62.98 41.29 26.59
C PHE A 1129 -64.48 41.27 26.29
N GLY A 1130 -65.25 40.49 27.06
CA GLY A 1130 -66.71 40.44 27.01
C GLY A 1130 -67.38 40.70 28.37
N PRO A 1131 -68.66 41.14 28.43
CA PRO A 1131 -69.55 41.49 27.32
C PRO A 1131 -69.20 42.83 26.65
N GLU A 1132 -69.42 42.92 25.33
CA GLU A 1132 -69.06 44.06 24.46
C GLU A 1132 -69.57 45.42 24.99
N GLN A 1133 -70.73 45.42 25.65
CA GLN A 1133 -71.32 46.63 26.23
C GLN A 1133 -70.46 47.23 27.35
N LYS A 1134 -69.85 46.39 28.21
CA LYS A 1134 -68.97 46.86 29.29
C LYS A 1134 -67.71 47.48 28.70
N LEU A 1135 -67.11 46.83 27.70
CA LEU A 1135 -65.93 47.35 27.01
C LEU A 1135 -66.23 48.69 26.33
N ARG A 1136 -67.33 48.79 25.58
CA ARG A 1136 -67.74 50.03 24.92
C ARG A 1136 -68.00 51.15 25.92
N HIS A 1137 -68.66 50.84 27.03
CA HIS A 1137 -68.89 51.80 28.12
C HIS A 1137 -67.57 52.33 28.69
N GLU A 1138 -66.61 51.44 28.92
CA GLU A 1138 -65.34 51.78 29.55
C GLU A 1138 -64.41 52.58 28.63
N LEU A 1139 -64.31 52.22 27.34
CA LEU A 1139 -63.59 53.03 26.35
C LEU A 1139 -64.20 54.44 26.24
N ARG A 1140 -65.53 54.54 26.24
CA ARG A 1140 -66.24 55.82 26.22
C ARG A 1140 -65.99 56.62 27.50
N ARG A 1141 -66.06 55.98 28.68
CA ARG A 1141 -65.82 56.63 29.98
C ARG A 1141 -64.44 57.28 30.00
N GLN A 1142 -63.40 56.54 29.66
CA GLN A 1142 -62.03 57.04 29.66
C GLN A 1142 -61.78 58.12 28.59
N LEU A 1143 -62.33 57.98 27.38
CA LEU A 1143 -62.26 59.05 26.36
C LEU A 1143 -62.91 60.36 26.84
N LEU A 1144 -64.05 60.26 27.51
CA LEU A 1144 -64.76 61.41 28.08
C LEU A 1144 -64.03 62.01 29.30
N GLU A 1145 -63.35 61.18 30.09
CA GLU A 1145 -62.48 61.61 31.18
C GLU A 1145 -61.26 62.35 30.65
N TRP A 1146 -60.58 61.82 29.62
CA TRP A 1146 -59.48 62.51 28.93
C TRP A 1146 -59.93 63.82 28.28
N ALA A 1147 -61.14 63.86 27.74
CA ALA A 1147 -61.77 65.10 27.26
C ALA A 1147 -62.14 66.09 28.38
N GLN A 1148 -61.83 65.80 29.64
CA GLN A 1148 -61.97 66.75 30.76
C GLN A 1148 -60.60 67.07 31.37
N THR A 1149 -59.74 66.07 31.52
CA THR A 1149 -58.46 66.21 32.20
C THR A 1149 -57.32 66.71 31.31
N HIS A 1150 -57.43 66.55 29.98
CA HIS A 1150 -56.35 66.83 29.02
C HIS A 1150 -56.77 67.81 27.91
N ASP A 1151 -57.65 68.78 28.21
CA ASP A 1151 -58.08 69.79 27.22
C ASP A 1151 -56.92 70.62 26.66
N GLU A 1152 -55.96 70.97 27.52
CA GLU A 1152 -54.79 71.78 27.17
C GLU A 1152 -53.68 70.96 26.46
N ASP A 1153 -53.72 69.63 26.56
CA ASP A 1153 -52.70 68.73 25.98
C ASP A 1153 -53.07 68.24 24.56
N LEU A 1154 -54.32 68.47 24.11
CA LEU A 1154 -54.85 67.94 22.86
C LEU A 1154 -55.09 69.04 21.82
N MET A 1155 -54.70 68.78 20.58
CA MET A 1155 -55.00 69.66 19.44
C MET A 1155 -56.22 69.16 18.67
N LYS A 1156 -57.11 70.10 18.29
CA LYS A 1156 -58.31 69.81 17.48
C LYS A 1156 -57.99 69.06 16.19
N ARG A 1157 -56.87 69.41 15.54
CA ARG A 1157 -56.40 68.75 14.31
C ARG A 1157 -56.12 67.26 14.56
N ASP A 1158 -55.35 66.95 15.60
CA ASP A 1158 -54.93 65.59 15.92
C ASP A 1158 -56.12 64.71 16.30
N LEU A 1159 -57.13 65.29 16.97
CA LEU A 1159 -58.39 64.61 17.28
C LEU A 1159 -59.22 64.27 16.04
N VAL A 1160 -59.26 65.16 15.04
CA VAL A 1160 -59.93 64.88 13.76
C VAL A 1160 -59.16 63.83 12.95
N GLU A 1161 -57.82 63.87 12.99
CA GLU A 1161 -56.97 62.85 12.36
C GLU A 1161 -57.08 61.49 13.07
N ALA A 1162 -57.36 61.48 14.38
CA ALA A 1162 -57.58 60.28 15.17
C ALA A 1162 -58.88 59.53 14.83
N VAL A 1163 -59.89 60.22 14.28
CA VAL A 1163 -61.13 59.55 13.82
C VAL A 1163 -60.85 58.71 12.56
N PRO A 1164 -61.43 57.49 12.45
CA PRO A 1164 -61.32 56.66 11.25
C PRO A 1164 -61.69 57.42 9.97
N GLU A 1165 -60.95 57.19 8.88
CA GLU A 1165 -61.01 58.05 7.67
C GLU A 1165 -62.42 58.16 7.10
N GLU A 1166 -63.17 57.05 7.09
CA GLU A 1166 -64.56 56.93 6.65
C GLU A 1166 -65.51 57.90 7.37
N LEU A 1167 -65.23 58.18 8.65
CA LEU A 1167 -66.08 58.99 9.52
C LEU A 1167 -65.61 60.45 9.62
N ARG A 1168 -64.41 60.76 9.12
CA ARG A 1168 -63.89 62.14 9.11
C ARG A 1168 -64.82 63.11 8.35
N PRO A 1169 -65.41 62.77 7.18
CA PRO A 1169 -66.38 63.64 6.51
C PRO A 1169 -67.61 63.93 7.37
N ARG A 1170 -68.19 62.90 8.02
CA ARG A 1170 -69.34 63.03 8.94
C ARG A 1170 -69.00 63.91 10.13
N MET A 1171 -67.83 63.71 10.74
CA MET A 1171 -67.35 64.55 11.85
C MET A 1171 -67.14 66.01 11.42
N ARG A 1172 -66.44 66.24 10.30
CA ARG A 1172 -66.19 67.60 9.78
C ARG A 1172 -67.49 68.34 9.46
N ALA A 1173 -68.51 67.65 8.93
CA ALA A 1173 -69.83 68.23 8.69
C ALA A 1173 -70.52 68.71 9.97
N ILE A 1174 -70.49 67.89 11.05
CA ILE A 1174 -71.08 68.25 12.35
C ILE A 1174 -70.30 69.38 13.03
N MET A 1175 -68.97 69.42 12.88
CA MET A 1175 -68.13 70.50 13.40
C MET A 1175 -68.39 71.83 12.68
N ALA A 1176 -68.65 71.80 11.36
CA ALA A 1176 -68.98 73.00 10.59
C ALA A 1176 -70.32 73.62 11.02
N SER A 1177 -71.28 72.82 11.52
CA SER A 1177 -72.57 73.32 12.02
C SER A 1177 -72.54 73.86 13.46
N ASN A 1178 -71.51 73.57 14.26
CA ASN A 1178 -71.51 73.83 15.71
C ASN A 1178 -70.51 74.89 16.20
N GLY A 1179 -69.97 75.74 15.31
CA GLY A 1179 -69.04 76.81 15.70
C GLY A 1179 -67.67 76.32 16.21
N GLU A 1180 -66.92 77.20 16.88
CA GLU A 1180 -65.54 76.93 17.33
C GLU A 1180 -65.52 76.01 18.56
N LEU A 1181 -65.49 74.69 18.32
CA LEU A 1181 -65.39 73.68 19.37
C LEU A 1181 -63.98 73.61 19.98
N SER A 1182 -63.89 73.54 21.32
CA SER A 1182 -62.67 73.23 22.06
C SER A 1182 -62.16 71.79 21.80
N PRO A 1183 -60.90 71.44 22.10
CA PRO A 1183 -60.39 70.06 22.01
C PRO A 1183 -61.25 69.06 22.78
N SER A 1184 -61.66 69.38 24.00
CA SER A 1184 -62.60 68.60 24.82
C SER A 1184 -63.92 68.33 24.10
N SER A 1185 -64.55 69.36 23.55
CA SER A 1185 -65.81 69.23 22.82
C SER A 1185 -65.64 68.42 21.53
N THR A 1186 -64.47 68.55 20.89
CA THR A 1186 -64.09 67.79 19.70
C THR A 1186 -63.91 66.31 20.01
N LEU A 1187 -63.28 65.95 21.13
CA LEU A 1187 -63.11 64.55 21.56
C LEU A 1187 -64.44 63.93 21.99
N ARG A 1188 -65.32 64.68 22.67
CA ARG A 1188 -66.69 64.23 22.99
C ARG A 1188 -67.47 63.90 21.72
N LEU A 1189 -67.42 64.78 20.72
CA LEU A 1189 -68.06 64.56 19.42
C LEU A 1189 -67.45 63.36 18.68
N ALA A 1190 -66.11 63.24 18.65
CA ALA A 1190 -65.42 62.10 18.05
C ALA A 1190 -65.86 60.77 18.70
N THR A 1191 -65.97 60.77 20.03
CA THR A 1191 -66.42 59.62 20.81
C THR A 1191 -67.85 59.24 20.46
N GLU A 1192 -68.75 60.22 20.33
CA GLU A 1192 -70.14 59.99 19.91
C GLU A 1192 -70.22 59.37 18.51
N VAL A 1193 -69.53 59.98 17.52
CA VAL A 1193 -69.49 59.51 16.12
C VAL A 1193 -68.93 58.09 16.01
N CYS A 1194 -67.96 57.72 16.86
CA CYS A 1194 -67.36 56.39 16.83
C CYS A 1194 -68.08 55.35 17.71
N SER A 1195 -69.00 55.77 18.59
CA SER A 1195 -69.60 54.89 19.62
C SER A 1195 -70.51 53.78 19.09
N GLU A 1196 -71.00 53.89 17.85
CA GLU A 1196 -71.90 52.91 17.22
C GLU A 1196 -71.22 51.55 16.98
N ASN A 1197 -69.89 51.53 16.78
CA ASN A 1197 -69.12 50.33 16.45
C ASN A 1197 -67.88 50.25 17.36
N LEU A 1198 -67.71 49.13 18.05
CA LEU A 1198 -66.60 48.93 18.98
C LEU A 1198 -65.22 49.09 18.34
N GLN A 1199 -65.02 48.61 17.10
CA GLN A 1199 -63.74 48.73 16.39
C GLN A 1199 -63.41 50.20 16.11
N ARG A 1200 -64.39 50.97 15.64
CA ARG A 1200 -64.22 52.41 15.37
C ARG A 1200 -63.91 53.19 16.66
N LEU A 1201 -64.62 52.88 17.74
CA LEU A 1201 -64.36 53.44 19.07
C LEU A 1201 -62.97 53.04 19.60
N GLY A 1202 -62.56 51.79 19.39
CA GLY A 1202 -61.24 51.28 19.75
C GLY A 1202 -60.11 51.97 18.97
N SER A 1203 -60.26 52.18 17.67
CA SER A 1203 -59.30 52.93 16.84
C SER A 1203 -59.14 54.37 17.31
N LEU A 1204 -60.25 55.05 17.61
CA LEU A 1204 -60.22 56.40 18.20
C LEU A 1204 -59.50 56.39 19.55
N TYR A 1205 -59.91 55.49 20.45
CA TYR A 1205 -59.34 55.33 21.79
C TYR A 1205 -57.82 55.19 21.73
N MET A 1206 -57.33 54.27 20.89
CA MET A 1206 -55.92 53.96 20.80
C MET A 1206 -55.07 55.12 20.23
N ARG A 1207 -55.58 55.82 19.22
CA ARG A 1207 -54.88 56.99 18.64
C ARG A 1207 -54.80 58.12 19.66
N VAL A 1208 -55.89 58.41 20.37
CA VAL A 1208 -55.91 59.43 21.43
C VAL A 1208 -55.06 59.02 22.62
N ALA A 1209 -55.14 57.75 23.04
CA ALA A 1209 -54.33 57.20 24.13
C ALA A 1209 -52.82 57.36 23.87
N SER A 1210 -52.40 57.19 22.61
CA SER A 1210 -51.01 57.35 22.17
C SER A 1210 -50.55 58.81 22.22
N LEU A 1211 -51.41 59.76 21.81
CA LEU A 1211 -51.13 61.19 21.94
C LEU A 1211 -50.98 61.61 23.42
N LEU A 1212 -51.80 61.02 24.30
CA LEU A 1212 -51.81 61.35 25.72
C LEU A 1212 -50.79 60.58 26.56
N TRP A 1213 -50.14 59.56 26.00
CA TRP A 1213 -49.19 58.71 26.74
C TRP A 1213 -48.07 59.48 27.45
N PRO A 1214 -47.43 60.51 26.85
CA PRO A 1214 -46.39 61.29 27.51
C PRO A 1214 -46.84 61.98 28.81
N PHE A 1215 -48.15 62.21 28.96
CA PHE A 1215 -48.75 62.91 30.10
C PHE A 1215 -49.27 61.95 31.19
N ARG A 1216 -49.21 60.64 30.94
CA ARG A 1216 -49.63 59.62 31.91
C ARG A 1216 -48.66 59.58 33.09
N ARG A 1217 -49.15 59.77 34.32
CA ARG A 1217 -48.33 59.59 35.52
C ARG A 1217 -47.91 58.12 35.65
N PRO A 1218 -46.64 57.82 35.95
CA PRO A 1218 -46.20 56.44 36.13
C PRO A 1218 -46.98 55.78 37.28
N GLU A 1219 -47.54 54.60 37.01
CA GLU A 1219 -48.18 53.77 38.03
C GLU A 1219 -47.16 53.49 39.15
N ARG A 1220 -47.52 53.76 40.42
CA ARG A 1220 -46.74 53.26 41.56
C ARG A 1220 -46.78 51.74 41.49
N THR A 1221 -45.68 51.12 41.10
CA THR A 1221 -45.47 49.68 41.18
C THR A 1221 -45.58 49.26 42.65
N GLN A 1222 -46.74 48.75 43.06
CA GLN A 1222 -46.84 47.93 44.27
C GLN A 1222 -46.01 46.66 44.02
N GLY A 1223 -45.09 46.36 44.93
CA GLY A 1223 -43.96 45.46 44.69
C GLY A 1223 -44.33 44.03 44.32
N ALA A 1224 -43.63 43.52 43.30
CA ALA A 1224 -42.96 42.22 43.22
C ALA A 1224 -42.37 42.05 41.82
#